data_AF-A0A2H0VD12-F1
#
_entry.id   AF-A0A2H0VD12-F1
#
_cell.length_a   1.000
_cell.length_b   1.000
_cell.length_c   1.000
_cell.angle_alpha   90.00
_cell.angle_beta   90.00
_cell.angle_gamma   90.00
#
_symmetry.space_group_name_H-M   'P 1'
#
loop_
_entity.id
_entity.type
_entity.pdbx_description
1 polymer ?
#
loop_
_entity_poly.entity_id
_entity_poly.type
_entity_poly.pdbx_seq_one_letter_code
_entity_poly.pdbx_strand_id
1 'polypeptide(L)'
;MENPLEKIYQPETAEETVPKHSATVPSAERLYTAALETENYEDAAAALSSVEELMNFRAKLRPVPFGSFYEVAEAATNLNKRPLSAEEKNKQFGFLVEIMEQRAVQFSPRVADLYLAILAEIKGEPYEAKFDLTSEKMNDLKQSGDLRVLISGDTSWELKLNRIETRLVDYLSGIRALDKREGKEMDEDILKWREEELKKATARPPARQNESKPGVDPMERLKEGERAPAIWSIYPAWGGYYKEQSFNQWDSVRNVWREDNYEYSDTATVALSGNQDPKKGPIDITMSAKALAGQWVTLPVPYTHGFHKIEASGRNYQAQQDQNGDLIIFLEGSGEVEIKAILAPHPEKKLKSESAKARVPDMPAEFSEETNNKIEEIKNEKRGNIARAQALASYVRSRVKYLAPKDRAESERYNAAYNTHPNGFAGAVDEIKQADCDVANTYFAALCAKLKIPVRHCVGHSVKGKDKENAASINSGTGHGWSEVFNEIKKEWMRMDATPAGDQNLEEQDEKSENDWSPGDYGEQEAVRPSDEQLEELRKKLAEHKEKLSYTKEEWQLAQAAGVELKEARQIVKEINEAEQTRLPNGELVVDALAKLFNAIVESRKTIAPAYDGPVRRREGGERIEDIVRHKIGMLAGDTDPLSREKLSQEEQQEKIIGGFDLYLISDKSGSMQSPALGERLWQMQRRA
;
A
#
# COMPACT_ATOMS: atom_id res chain seq x y z
N MET A 1 -3.87 63.12 5.54
CA MET A 1 -4.29 63.71 4.25
C MET A 1 -3.16 63.46 3.27
N GLU A 2 -3.30 62.87 2.11
CA GLU A 2 -4.38 62.17 1.40
C GLU A 2 -3.66 61.61 0.16
N ASN A 3 -3.98 60.39 -0.24
CA ASN A 3 -3.61 59.87 -1.56
C ASN A 3 -4.63 60.41 -2.57
N PRO A 4 -4.26 60.71 -3.83
CA PRO A 4 -4.98 60.02 -4.90
C PRO A 4 -4.15 59.75 -6.19
N LEU A 5 -4.13 58.46 -6.57
CA LEU A 5 -4.76 57.87 -7.77
C LEU A 5 -4.30 58.20 -9.20
N GLU A 6 -4.27 57.09 -9.97
CA GLU A 6 -4.30 56.92 -11.44
C GLU A 6 -3.00 57.24 -12.21
N LYS A 7 -2.46 56.43 -13.14
CA LYS A 7 -2.82 55.22 -13.92
C LYS A 7 -1.47 54.79 -14.57
N ILE A 8 -1.17 53.52 -14.87
CA ILE A 8 -1.55 52.82 -16.11
C ILE A 8 -1.32 51.31 -15.90
N TYR A 9 -2.32 50.59 -16.40
CA TYR A 9 -2.60 49.17 -16.38
C TYR A 9 -1.91 48.48 -17.58
N GLN A 10 -1.25 47.34 -17.37
CA GLN A 10 -1.13 46.27 -18.36
C GLN A 10 -1.26 44.91 -17.65
N PRO A 11 -2.00 43.95 -18.20
CA PRO A 11 -2.35 42.71 -17.51
C PRO A 11 -1.20 41.70 -17.62
N GLU A 12 -0.66 41.28 -16.49
CA GLU A 12 0.05 40.01 -16.43
C GLU A 12 -0.99 38.90 -16.66
N THR A 13 -0.80 38.18 -17.76
CA THR A 13 -1.47 36.94 -18.09
C THR A 13 -1.41 36.02 -16.88
N ALA A 14 -2.58 35.73 -16.31
CA ALA A 14 -2.74 34.62 -15.39
C ALA A 14 -2.23 33.35 -16.08
N GLU A 15 -1.04 32.89 -15.69
CA GLU A 15 -0.70 31.49 -15.81
C GLU A 15 -1.72 30.74 -14.95
N GLU A 16 -2.77 30.23 -15.60
CA GLU A 16 -3.56 29.13 -15.06
C GLU A 16 -2.56 28.03 -14.68
N THR A 17 -2.27 27.95 -13.39
CA THR A 17 -1.58 26.84 -12.78
C THR A 17 -2.49 25.62 -12.92
N VAL A 18 -2.37 24.96 -14.07
CA VAL A 18 -2.96 23.66 -14.32
C VAL A 18 -2.54 22.76 -13.15
N PRO A 19 -3.49 22.18 -12.38
CA PRO A 19 -3.13 21.30 -11.29
C PRO A 19 -2.33 20.15 -11.88
N LYS A 20 -1.09 19.99 -11.42
CA LYS A 20 -0.34 18.75 -11.60
C LYS A 20 -1.22 17.63 -11.05
N HIS A 21 -1.84 16.84 -11.93
CA HIS A 21 -2.35 15.53 -11.58
C HIS A 21 -1.14 14.65 -11.24
N SER A 22 -0.62 14.86 -10.03
CA SER A 22 0.37 13.98 -9.42
C SER A 22 -0.26 12.61 -9.29
N ALA A 23 0.53 11.59 -9.65
CA ALA A 23 0.28 10.18 -9.41
C ALA A 23 -0.57 9.97 -8.15
N THR A 24 -1.68 9.27 -8.34
CA THR A 24 -2.64 8.86 -7.32
C THR A 24 -1.92 8.11 -6.20
N VAL A 25 -1.56 8.82 -5.14
CA VAL A 25 -1.17 8.26 -3.85
C VAL A 25 -2.26 7.27 -3.43
N PRO A 26 -1.93 6.05 -2.94
CA PRO A 26 -2.91 5.07 -2.51
C PRO A 26 -3.89 5.73 -1.54
N SER A 27 -5.13 5.79 -1.98
CA SER A 27 -6.11 6.75 -1.47
C SER A 27 -6.49 6.52 0.01
N ALA A 28 -6.14 5.35 0.56
CA ALA A 28 -6.40 4.95 1.94
C ALA A 28 -5.49 5.63 2.98
N GLU A 29 -4.27 6.05 2.62
CA GLU A 29 -3.40 6.80 3.57
C GLU A 29 -4.06 8.12 4.00
N ARG A 30 -4.76 8.79 3.07
CA ARG A 30 -5.43 10.08 3.31
C ARG A 30 -6.55 10.03 4.35
N LEU A 31 -7.20 8.88 4.54
CA LEU A 31 -8.30 8.72 5.50
C LEU A 31 -7.82 8.87 6.95
N TYR A 32 -6.58 8.45 7.21
CA TYR A 32 -6.03 8.40 8.57
C TYR A 32 -5.01 9.50 8.83
N THR A 33 -4.32 9.99 7.79
CA THR A 33 -3.41 11.14 7.95
C THR A 33 -4.15 12.43 8.27
N ALA A 34 -5.40 12.61 7.84
CA ALA A 34 -6.20 13.78 8.20
C ALA A 34 -6.37 13.92 9.73
N ALA A 35 -6.48 12.81 10.46
CA ALA A 35 -6.60 12.81 11.92
C ALA A 35 -5.27 13.15 12.64
N LEU A 36 -4.13 13.10 11.93
CA LEU A 36 -2.85 13.61 12.44
C LEU A 36 -2.76 15.14 12.33
N GLU A 37 -3.60 15.77 11.50
CA GLU A 37 -3.62 17.22 11.29
C GLU A 37 -4.64 17.93 12.20
N THR A 38 -5.56 17.20 12.83
CA THR A 38 -6.55 17.77 13.76
C THR A 38 -6.02 17.87 15.18
N GLU A 39 -6.42 18.92 15.91
CA GLU A 39 -6.14 19.09 17.35
C GLU A 39 -7.21 18.46 18.26
N ASN A 40 -8.05 17.58 17.71
CA ASN A 40 -9.18 16.98 18.41
C ASN A 40 -8.84 15.56 18.89
N TYR A 41 -8.87 15.34 20.21
CA TYR A 41 -8.59 14.05 20.83
C TYR A 41 -9.53 12.94 20.33
N GLU A 42 -10.83 13.24 20.18
CA GLU A 42 -11.82 12.23 19.78
C GLU A 42 -11.59 11.76 18.34
N ASP A 43 -11.19 12.66 17.45
CA ASP A 43 -10.89 12.32 16.05
C ASP A 43 -9.63 11.45 15.96
N ALA A 44 -8.58 11.79 16.71
CA ALA A 44 -7.36 10.99 16.79
C ALA A 44 -7.60 9.61 17.42
N ALA A 45 -8.43 9.54 18.47
CA ALA A 45 -8.80 8.30 19.12
C ALA A 45 -9.64 7.38 18.22
N ALA A 46 -10.62 7.93 17.51
CA ALA A 46 -11.44 7.19 16.55
C ALA A 46 -10.61 6.69 15.37
N ALA A 47 -9.68 7.51 14.85
CA ALA A 47 -8.77 7.10 13.79
C ALA A 47 -7.84 5.97 14.22
N LEU A 48 -7.25 6.06 15.42
CA LEU A 48 -6.42 4.98 15.99
C LEU A 48 -7.20 3.67 16.11
N SER A 49 -8.42 3.72 16.69
CA SER A 49 -9.28 2.53 16.82
C SER A 49 -9.59 1.91 15.46
N SER A 50 -9.93 2.75 14.47
CA SER A 50 -10.23 2.29 13.11
C SER A 50 -9.03 1.62 12.42
N VAL A 51 -7.80 2.10 12.64
CA VAL A 51 -6.57 1.44 12.15
C VAL A 51 -6.34 0.11 12.86
N GLU A 52 -6.49 0.06 14.19
CA GLU A 52 -6.31 -1.18 14.97
C GLU A 52 -7.33 -2.26 14.60
N GLU A 53 -8.59 -1.89 14.39
CA GLU A 53 -9.63 -2.79 13.91
C GLU A 53 -9.32 -3.35 12.51
N LEU A 54 -8.84 -2.49 11.59
CA LEU A 54 -8.43 -2.91 10.24
C LEU A 54 -7.24 -3.88 10.31
N MET A 55 -6.24 -3.60 11.15
CA MET A 55 -5.11 -4.49 11.36
C MET A 55 -5.54 -5.86 11.91
N ASN A 56 -6.46 -5.87 12.88
CA ASN A 56 -7.02 -7.10 13.43
C ASN A 56 -7.82 -7.88 12.38
N PHE A 57 -8.63 -7.18 11.58
CA PHE A 57 -9.35 -7.78 10.45
C PHE A 57 -8.39 -8.45 9.46
N ARG A 58 -7.31 -7.76 9.06
CA ARG A 58 -6.26 -8.34 8.19
C ARG A 58 -5.56 -9.53 8.83
N ALA A 59 -5.23 -9.45 10.12
CA ALA A 59 -4.58 -10.55 10.83
C ALA A 59 -5.46 -11.81 10.88
N LYS A 60 -6.78 -11.65 11.06
CA LYS A 60 -7.75 -12.75 11.05
C LYS A 60 -8.01 -13.32 9.66
N LEU A 61 -7.96 -12.50 8.61
CA LEU A 61 -8.09 -12.96 7.23
C LEU A 61 -6.81 -13.58 6.67
N ARG A 62 -5.62 -13.28 7.22
CA ARG A 62 -4.34 -13.83 6.76
C ARG A 62 -4.31 -15.36 6.63
N PRO A 63 -4.81 -16.16 7.58
CA PRO A 63 -4.87 -17.61 7.42
C PRO A 63 -6.05 -18.12 6.57
N VAL A 64 -6.94 -17.23 6.10
CA VAL A 64 -8.12 -17.61 5.32
C VAL A 64 -7.75 -17.67 3.84
N PRO A 65 -8.11 -18.75 3.11
CA PRO A 65 -7.92 -18.86 1.66
C PRO A 65 -8.55 -17.69 0.89
N PHE A 66 -8.10 -17.40 -0.33
CA PHE A 66 -8.68 -16.34 -1.18
C PHE A 66 -8.52 -14.92 -0.60
N GLY A 67 -7.42 -14.64 0.11
CA GLY A 67 -7.19 -13.32 0.72
C GLY A 67 -7.35 -12.15 -0.24
N SER A 68 -6.86 -12.29 -1.48
CA SER A 68 -6.99 -11.33 -2.58
C SER A 68 -8.44 -11.03 -2.98
N PHE A 69 -9.34 -12.00 -2.81
CA PHE A 69 -10.78 -11.85 -3.04
C PHE A 69 -11.41 -10.93 -1.98
N TYR A 70 -11.05 -11.14 -0.72
CA TYR A 70 -11.63 -10.39 0.41
C TYR A 70 -11.12 -8.95 0.53
N GLU A 71 -10.02 -8.62 -0.15
CA GLU A 71 -9.56 -7.22 -0.27
C GLU A 71 -10.64 -6.30 -0.86
N VAL A 72 -11.58 -6.84 -1.65
CA VAL A 72 -12.71 -6.07 -2.19
C VAL A 72 -13.56 -5.46 -1.07
N ALA A 73 -13.83 -6.22 -0.01
CA ALA A 73 -14.58 -5.73 1.13
C ALA A 73 -13.82 -4.63 1.86
N GLU A 74 -12.51 -4.77 2.03
CA GLU A 74 -11.65 -3.73 2.63
C GLU A 74 -11.70 -2.44 1.80
N ALA A 75 -11.44 -2.55 0.51
CA ALA A 75 -11.33 -1.39 -0.37
C ALA A 75 -12.68 -0.65 -0.54
N ALA A 76 -13.77 -1.39 -0.73
CA ALA A 76 -15.11 -0.81 -0.82
C ALA A 76 -15.55 -0.13 0.48
N THR A 77 -15.27 -0.75 1.64
CA THR A 77 -15.57 -0.18 2.96
C THR A 77 -14.82 1.13 3.15
N ASN A 78 -13.51 1.13 2.89
CA ASN A 78 -12.68 2.32 3.07
C ASN A 78 -13.12 3.45 2.14
N LEU A 79 -13.49 3.16 0.89
CA LEU A 79 -14.00 4.20 -0.01
C LEU A 79 -15.36 4.75 0.45
N ASN A 80 -16.26 3.88 0.92
CA ASN A 80 -17.58 4.28 1.39
C ASN A 80 -17.55 5.11 2.68
N LYS A 81 -16.57 4.88 3.57
CA LYS A 81 -16.34 5.70 4.78
C LYS A 81 -15.96 7.14 4.47
N ARG A 82 -15.53 7.46 3.23
CA ARG A 82 -15.08 8.82 2.92
C ARG A 82 -16.25 9.79 2.72
N PRO A 83 -16.10 11.05 3.17
CA PRO A 83 -17.05 12.13 2.91
C PRO A 83 -16.85 12.69 1.50
N LEU A 84 -16.97 11.84 0.47
CA LEU A 84 -16.88 12.21 -0.94
C LEU A 84 -18.27 12.38 -1.54
N SER A 85 -18.37 13.23 -2.57
CA SER A 85 -19.58 13.32 -3.39
C SER A 85 -19.86 11.99 -4.11
N ALA A 86 -21.12 11.75 -4.52
CA ALA A 86 -21.48 10.53 -5.23
C ALA A 86 -20.69 10.34 -6.54
N GLU A 87 -20.42 11.44 -7.26
CA GLU A 87 -19.66 11.43 -8.51
C GLU A 87 -18.19 11.07 -8.27
N GLU A 88 -17.55 11.66 -7.25
CA GLU A 88 -16.18 11.31 -6.87
C GLU A 88 -16.07 9.88 -6.36
N LYS A 89 -17.05 9.40 -5.58
CA LYS A 89 -17.11 8.00 -5.14
C LYS A 89 -17.18 7.06 -6.35
N ASN A 90 -18.07 7.31 -7.30
CA ASN A 90 -18.16 6.49 -8.52
C ASN A 90 -16.85 6.48 -9.31
N LYS A 91 -16.18 7.63 -9.45
CA LYS A 91 -14.89 7.72 -10.12
C LYS A 91 -13.80 6.90 -9.41
N GLN A 92 -13.75 6.98 -8.08
CA GLN A 92 -12.79 6.22 -7.26
C GLN A 92 -13.11 4.71 -7.27
N PHE A 93 -14.40 4.33 -7.29
CA PHE A 93 -14.82 2.94 -7.46
C PHE A 93 -14.42 2.41 -8.83
N GLY A 94 -14.57 3.20 -9.88
CA GLY A 94 -14.09 2.83 -11.22
C GLY A 94 -12.60 2.50 -11.24
N PHE A 95 -11.76 3.39 -10.68
CA PHE A 95 -10.32 3.16 -10.58
C PHE A 95 -9.97 1.92 -9.72
N LEU A 96 -10.66 1.76 -8.58
CA LEU A 96 -10.48 0.61 -7.71
C LEU A 96 -10.78 -0.71 -8.43
N VAL A 97 -11.94 -0.77 -9.10
CA VAL A 97 -12.39 -1.94 -9.85
C VAL A 97 -11.40 -2.27 -10.96
N GLU A 98 -10.91 -1.29 -11.72
CA GLU A 98 -9.92 -1.49 -12.78
C GLU A 98 -8.63 -2.17 -12.28
N ILE A 99 -8.13 -1.79 -11.10
CA ILE A 99 -6.95 -2.44 -10.52
C ILE A 99 -7.32 -3.85 -10.02
N MET A 100 -8.46 -3.99 -9.34
CA MET A 100 -8.88 -5.25 -8.74
C MET A 100 -9.20 -6.32 -9.78
N GLU A 101 -9.80 -5.95 -10.91
CA GLU A 101 -10.05 -6.85 -12.02
C GLU A 101 -8.77 -7.57 -12.48
N GLN A 102 -7.59 -6.92 -12.39
CA GLN A 102 -6.28 -7.53 -12.71
C GLN A 102 -6.01 -8.84 -11.95
N ARG A 103 -6.59 -8.99 -10.75
CA ARG A 103 -6.42 -10.18 -9.90
C ARG A 103 -7.31 -11.35 -10.28
N ALA A 104 -8.31 -11.15 -11.14
CA ALA A 104 -9.23 -12.22 -11.53
C ALA A 104 -8.50 -13.44 -12.12
N VAL A 105 -7.36 -13.23 -12.79
CA VAL A 105 -6.54 -14.30 -13.39
C VAL A 105 -5.93 -15.27 -12.36
N GLN A 106 -5.84 -14.85 -11.10
CA GLN A 106 -5.32 -15.66 -9.99
C GLN A 106 -6.35 -16.63 -9.42
N PHE A 107 -7.60 -16.53 -9.84
CA PHE A 107 -8.68 -17.38 -9.34
C PHE A 107 -9.04 -18.48 -10.33
N SER A 108 -9.64 -19.55 -9.81
CA SER A 108 -10.28 -20.55 -10.66
C SER A 108 -11.49 -19.95 -11.39
N PRO A 109 -11.94 -20.53 -12.52
CA PRO A 109 -12.94 -19.90 -13.38
C PRO A 109 -14.22 -19.45 -12.68
N ARG A 110 -14.81 -20.29 -11.82
CA ARG A 110 -16.05 -19.95 -11.10
C ARG A 110 -15.82 -18.94 -9.98
N VAL A 111 -14.66 -18.99 -9.31
CA VAL A 111 -14.28 -18.00 -8.29
C VAL A 111 -14.08 -16.63 -8.95
N ALA A 112 -13.39 -16.59 -10.09
CA ALA A 112 -13.17 -15.36 -10.86
C ALA A 112 -14.48 -14.77 -11.38
N ASP A 113 -15.42 -15.60 -11.84
CA ASP A 113 -16.73 -15.15 -12.32
C ASP A 113 -17.53 -14.46 -11.20
N LEU A 114 -17.57 -15.05 -10.00
CA LEU A 114 -18.18 -14.40 -8.83
C LEU A 114 -17.43 -13.13 -8.42
N TYR A 115 -16.10 -13.15 -8.46
CA TYR A 115 -15.29 -11.98 -8.15
C TYR A 115 -15.61 -10.80 -9.07
N LEU A 116 -15.63 -11.03 -10.38
CA LEU A 116 -15.96 -10.03 -11.39
C LEU A 116 -17.41 -9.55 -11.26
N ALA A 117 -18.35 -10.46 -10.95
CA ALA A 117 -19.75 -10.09 -10.72
C ALA A 117 -19.91 -9.14 -9.51
N ILE A 118 -19.16 -9.37 -8.43
CA ILE A 118 -19.15 -8.48 -7.25
C ILE A 118 -18.55 -7.12 -7.61
N LEU A 119 -17.44 -7.09 -8.36
CA LEU A 119 -16.82 -5.84 -8.81
C LEU A 119 -17.75 -5.02 -9.72
N ALA A 120 -18.45 -5.67 -10.65
CA ALA A 120 -19.43 -5.02 -11.50
C ALA A 120 -20.60 -4.44 -10.70
N GLU A 121 -21.10 -5.17 -9.68
CA GLU A 121 -22.14 -4.65 -8.79
C GLU A 121 -21.68 -3.43 -7.99
N ILE A 122 -20.43 -3.44 -7.51
CA ILE A 122 -19.83 -2.28 -6.81
C ILE A 122 -19.76 -1.06 -7.74
N LYS A 123 -19.47 -1.28 -9.02
CA LYS A 123 -19.41 -0.24 -10.05
C LYS A 123 -20.80 0.22 -10.51
N GLY A 124 -21.84 -0.57 -10.26
CA GLY A 124 -23.20 -0.35 -10.76
C GLY A 124 -23.37 -0.71 -12.23
N GLU A 125 -22.55 -1.63 -12.75
CA GLU A 125 -22.59 -2.09 -14.14
C GLU A 125 -23.29 -3.45 -14.27
N PRO A 126 -24.00 -3.71 -15.38
CA PRO A 126 -24.54 -5.02 -15.66
C PRO A 126 -23.40 -6.03 -15.88
N TYR A 127 -23.54 -7.22 -15.31
CA TYR A 127 -22.63 -8.35 -15.50
C TYR A 127 -23.39 -9.58 -15.96
N GLU A 128 -22.96 -10.17 -17.07
CA GLU A 128 -23.47 -11.45 -17.54
C GLU A 128 -22.64 -12.59 -16.97
N ALA A 129 -23.22 -13.30 -15.99
CA ALA A 129 -22.54 -14.42 -15.35
C ALA A 129 -22.23 -15.54 -16.34
N LYS A 130 -21.01 -16.06 -16.28
CA LYS A 130 -20.57 -17.19 -17.12
C LYS A 130 -21.08 -18.53 -16.63
N PHE A 131 -21.46 -18.61 -15.36
CA PHE A 131 -21.93 -19.81 -14.68
C PHE A 131 -23.23 -19.53 -13.90
N ASP A 132 -24.19 -20.46 -13.98
CA ASP A 132 -25.47 -20.33 -13.28
C ASP A 132 -25.29 -20.18 -11.76
N LEU A 133 -24.32 -20.89 -11.19
CA LEU A 133 -23.94 -20.81 -9.78
C LEU A 133 -23.57 -19.39 -9.34
N THR A 134 -22.97 -18.60 -10.22
CA THR A 134 -22.62 -17.19 -9.95
C THR A 134 -23.88 -16.34 -9.86
N SER A 135 -24.80 -16.48 -10.81
CA SER A 135 -26.10 -15.80 -10.79
C SER A 135 -26.89 -16.12 -9.53
N GLU A 136 -26.96 -17.40 -9.17
CA GLU A 136 -27.62 -17.86 -7.94
C GLU A 136 -26.98 -17.25 -6.70
N LYS A 137 -25.65 -17.28 -6.60
CA LYS A 137 -24.94 -16.76 -5.43
C LYS A 137 -25.04 -15.24 -5.31
N MET A 138 -24.96 -14.51 -6.42
CA MET A 138 -25.16 -13.06 -6.42
C MET A 138 -26.58 -12.69 -5.96
N ASN A 139 -27.60 -13.44 -6.40
CA ASN A 139 -28.97 -13.22 -5.95
C ASN A 139 -29.14 -13.53 -4.45
N ASP A 140 -28.58 -14.63 -3.95
CA ASP A 140 -28.54 -14.96 -2.51
C ASP A 140 -27.90 -13.85 -1.67
N LEU A 141 -26.71 -13.38 -2.07
CA LEU A 141 -25.99 -12.31 -1.36
C LEU A 141 -26.73 -10.96 -1.38
N LYS A 142 -27.45 -10.66 -2.47
CA LYS A 142 -28.28 -9.45 -2.58
C LYS A 142 -29.54 -9.55 -1.71
N GLN A 143 -30.27 -10.65 -1.79
CA GLN A 143 -31.53 -10.85 -1.06
C GLN A 143 -31.31 -10.92 0.46
N SER A 144 -30.24 -11.56 0.91
CA SER A 144 -29.85 -11.62 2.32
C SER A 144 -29.30 -10.29 2.86
N GLY A 145 -28.95 -9.35 1.98
CA GLY A 145 -28.29 -8.10 2.35
C GLY A 145 -26.80 -8.25 2.71
N ASP A 146 -26.23 -9.46 2.56
CA ASP A 146 -24.83 -9.73 2.89
C ASP A 146 -23.87 -8.93 2.02
N LEU A 147 -24.19 -8.73 0.73
CA LEU A 147 -23.36 -7.90 -0.14
C LEU A 147 -23.29 -6.45 0.34
N ARG A 148 -24.42 -5.91 0.80
CA ARG A 148 -24.49 -4.55 1.39
C ARG A 148 -23.64 -4.47 2.67
N VAL A 149 -23.67 -5.50 3.50
CA VAL A 149 -22.83 -5.60 4.71
C VAL A 149 -21.34 -5.58 4.34
N LEU A 150 -20.92 -6.34 3.33
CA LEU A 150 -19.52 -6.43 2.92
C LEU A 150 -18.97 -5.11 2.39
N ILE A 151 -19.77 -4.33 1.65
CA ILE A 151 -19.32 -3.07 1.03
C ILE A 151 -19.61 -1.81 1.87
N SER A 152 -20.49 -1.89 2.87
CA SER A 152 -20.90 -0.74 3.69
C SER A 152 -19.76 -0.08 4.46
N GLY A 153 -19.72 1.26 4.49
CA GLY A 153 -18.77 2.01 5.31
C GLY A 153 -19.09 1.99 6.81
N ASP A 154 -20.35 1.80 7.18
CA ASP A 154 -20.84 1.95 8.56
C ASP A 154 -20.90 0.63 9.33
N THR A 155 -20.57 -0.47 8.67
CA THR A 155 -20.64 -1.81 9.27
C THR A 155 -19.30 -2.21 9.88
N SER A 156 -19.34 -2.79 11.08
CA SER A 156 -18.13 -3.21 11.79
C SER A 156 -17.35 -4.29 11.03
N TRP A 157 -16.02 -4.27 11.19
CA TRP A 157 -15.14 -5.27 10.60
C TRP A 157 -15.43 -6.68 11.11
N GLU A 158 -15.90 -6.83 12.35
CA GLU A 158 -16.30 -8.12 12.92
C GLU A 158 -17.50 -8.75 12.20
N LEU A 159 -18.52 -7.94 11.87
CA LEU A 159 -19.68 -8.44 11.14
C LEU A 159 -19.30 -8.80 9.69
N LYS A 160 -18.41 -8.02 9.07
CA LYS A 160 -17.86 -8.34 7.74
C LYS A 160 -17.07 -9.65 7.76
N LEU A 161 -16.20 -9.84 8.74
CA LEU A 161 -15.45 -11.08 8.94
C LEU A 161 -16.39 -12.27 9.07
N ASN A 162 -17.43 -12.15 9.91
CA ASN A 162 -18.43 -13.19 10.05
C ASN A 162 -19.12 -13.54 8.72
N ARG A 163 -19.46 -12.56 7.88
CA ARG A 163 -20.04 -12.82 6.56
C ARG A 163 -19.07 -13.47 5.60
N ILE A 164 -17.81 -13.07 5.61
CA ILE A 164 -16.77 -13.74 4.82
C ILE A 164 -16.69 -15.22 5.21
N GLU A 165 -16.52 -15.50 6.50
CA GLU A 165 -16.37 -16.86 7.04
C GLU A 165 -17.61 -17.72 6.76
N THR A 166 -18.81 -17.22 7.05
CA THR A 166 -20.04 -18.03 7.02
C THR A 166 -20.69 -18.11 5.64
N ARG A 167 -20.42 -17.17 4.72
CA ARG A 167 -21.14 -17.07 3.44
C ARG A 167 -20.26 -17.25 2.22
N LEU A 168 -18.94 -17.02 2.34
CA LEU A 168 -18.01 -17.05 1.21
C LEU A 168 -16.95 -18.15 1.32
N VAL A 169 -16.29 -18.33 2.46
CA VAL A 169 -15.12 -19.24 2.57
C VAL A 169 -15.43 -20.66 2.07
N ASP A 170 -16.43 -21.32 2.64
CA ASP A 170 -16.80 -22.68 2.25
C ASP A 170 -17.34 -22.75 0.82
N TYR A 171 -18.08 -21.73 0.41
CA TYR A 171 -18.64 -21.65 -0.94
C TYR A 171 -17.52 -21.55 -2.00
N LEU A 172 -16.58 -20.61 -1.83
CA LEU A 172 -15.44 -20.41 -2.71
C LEU A 172 -14.56 -21.66 -2.78
N SER A 173 -14.32 -22.30 -1.63
CA SER A 173 -13.58 -23.56 -1.55
C SER A 173 -14.30 -24.67 -2.31
N GLY A 174 -15.62 -24.77 -2.17
CA GLY A 174 -16.46 -25.75 -2.85
C GLY A 174 -16.46 -25.58 -4.38
N ILE A 175 -16.67 -24.36 -4.88
CA ILE A 175 -16.66 -24.10 -6.33
C ILE A 175 -15.27 -24.27 -6.95
N ARG A 176 -14.20 -23.95 -6.21
CA ARG A 176 -12.84 -24.22 -6.64
C ARG A 176 -12.56 -25.72 -6.72
N ALA A 177 -13.02 -26.49 -5.74
CA ALA A 177 -12.89 -27.94 -5.76
C ALA A 177 -13.64 -28.56 -6.95
N LEU A 178 -14.79 -27.99 -7.33
CA LEU A 178 -15.52 -28.36 -8.54
C LEU A 178 -14.71 -28.06 -9.80
N ASP A 179 -14.16 -26.84 -9.93
CA ASP A 179 -13.27 -26.47 -11.05
C ASP A 179 -12.08 -27.43 -11.16
N LYS A 180 -11.42 -27.76 -10.03
CA LYS A 180 -10.31 -28.73 -10.00
C LYS A 180 -10.75 -30.13 -10.44
N ARG A 181 -11.93 -30.58 -10.03
CA ARG A 181 -12.46 -31.90 -10.40
C ARG A 181 -12.75 -31.98 -11.89
N GLU A 182 -13.47 -30.99 -12.43
CA GLU A 182 -13.80 -30.92 -13.85
C GLU A 182 -12.55 -30.75 -14.72
N GLY A 183 -11.54 -29.99 -14.25
CA GLY A 183 -10.26 -29.84 -14.94
C GLY A 183 -9.34 -31.07 -14.87
N LYS A 184 -9.60 -32.01 -13.96
CA LYS A 184 -8.83 -33.26 -13.79
C LYS A 184 -9.43 -34.46 -14.54
N GLU A 185 -10.60 -34.33 -15.16
CA GLU A 185 -11.18 -35.40 -15.99
C GLU A 185 -10.39 -35.55 -17.29
N MET A 186 -9.64 -36.66 -17.39
CA MET A 186 -8.77 -36.93 -18.52
C MET A 186 -8.76 -38.43 -18.80
N ASP A 187 -8.96 -38.79 -20.06
CA ASP A 187 -9.03 -40.18 -20.50
C ASP A 187 -7.68 -40.90 -20.29
N GLU A 188 -7.71 -42.21 -20.02
CA GLU A 188 -6.49 -43.02 -19.78
C GLU A 188 -5.55 -43.03 -21.00
N ASP A 189 -6.11 -42.97 -22.20
CA ASP A 189 -5.34 -42.93 -23.45
C ASP A 189 -4.59 -41.59 -23.60
N ILE A 190 -5.19 -40.49 -23.13
CA ILE A 190 -4.57 -39.16 -23.10
C ILE A 190 -3.44 -39.14 -22.07
N LEU A 191 -3.63 -39.78 -20.91
CA LEU A 191 -2.59 -39.89 -19.88
C LEU A 191 -1.35 -40.65 -20.38
N LYS A 192 -1.53 -41.77 -21.08
CA LYS A 192 -0.41 -42.53 -21.66
C LYS A 192 0.34 -41.74 -22.72
N TRP A 193 -0.39 -41.07 -23.62
CA TRP A 193 0.22 -40.20 -24.62
C TRP A 193 1.04 -39.07 -23.97
N ARG A 194 0.53 -38.45 -22.91
CA ARG A 194 1.26 -37.40 -22.16
C ARG A 194 2.57 -37.90 -21.54
N GLU A 195 2.57 -39.08 -20.94
CA GLU A 195 3.80 -39.69 -20.41
C GLU A 195 4.85 -39.93 -21.51
N GLU A 196 4.41 -40.22 -22.75
CA GLU A 196 5.32 -40.39 -23.89
C GLU A 196 5.86 -39.05 -24.41
N GLU A 197 5.06 -37.99 -24.47
CA GLU A 197 5.53 -36.65 -24.86
C GLU A 197 6.47 -36.03 -23.81
N LEU A 198 6.19 -36.22 -22.51
CA LEU A 198 7.09 -35.77 -21.44
C LEU A 198 8.47 -36.44 -21.49
N LYS A 199 8.56 -37.67 -22.02
CA LYS A 199 9.85 -38.33 -22.29
C LYS A 199 10.61 -37.72 -23.47
N LYS A 200 9.91 -37.04 -24.39
CA LYS A 200 10.50 -36.32 -25.53
C LYS A 200 10.86 -34.88 -25.18
N ALA A 201 10.26 -34.32 -24.11
CA ALA A 201 10.52 -32.96 -23.67
C ALA A 201 12.02 -32.72 -23.43
N THR A 202 12.55 -31.68 -24.09
CA THR A 202 13.98 -31.37 -24.04
C THR A 202 14.34 -30.65 -22.74
N ALA A 203 15.37 -31.12 -22.05
CA ALA A 203 15.93 -30.46 -20.86
C ALA A 203 16.93 -29.33 -21.22
N ARG A 204 16.84 -28.76 -22.42
CA ARG A 204 17.82 -27.82 -22.98
C ARG A 204 17.15 -26.49 -23.31
N PRO A 205 17.82 -25.35 -23.10
CA PRO A 205 17.33 -24.06 -23.55
C PRO A 205 17.09 -24.06 -25.07
N PRO A 206 15.97 -23.51 -25.55
CA PRO A 206 15.70 -23.42 -26.98
C PRO A 206 16.68 -22.48 -27.68
N ALA A 207 16.86 -22.69 -28.98
CA ALA A 207 17.50 -21.69 -29.83
C ALA A 207 16.54 -20.52 -30.05
N ARG A 208 17.11 -19.34 -30.32
CA ARG A 208 16.33 -18.14 -30.66
C ARG A 208 15.42 -18.41 -31.86
N GLN A 209 14.14 -18.03 -31.75
CA GLN A 209 13.16 -18.19 -32.82
C GLN A 209 12.95 -16.87 -33.57
N ASN A 210 12.41 -16.90 -34.78
CA ASN A 210 12.05 -15.67 -35.52
C ASN A 210 10.55 -15.41 -35.52
N GLU A 211 9.77 -16.42 -35.12
CA GLU A 211 8.33 -16.40 -35.19
C GLU A 211 7.73 -17.10 -33.97
N SER A 212 6.58 -16.63 -33.52
CA SER A 212 5.73 -17.30 -32.53
C SER A 212 4.34 -17.47 -33.14
N LYS A 213 3.82 -18.69 -33.14
CA LYS A 213 2.49 -18.97 -33.65
C LYS A 213 1.52 -19.11 -32.47
N PRO A 214 0.58 -18.18 -32.29
CA PRO A 214 -0.44 -18.35 -31.27
C PRO A 214 -1.36 -19.51 -31.64
N GLY A 215 -1.61 -20.38 -30.69
CA GLY A 215 -2.47 -21.53 -30.84
C GLY A 215 -2.71 -22.17 -29.48
N VAL A 216 -3.78 -22.95 -29.40
CA VAL A 216 -4.06 -23.74 -28.22
C VAL A 216 -3.44 -25.12 -28.38
N ASP A 217 -2.66 -25.54 -27.40
CA ASP A 217 -2.14 -26.90 -27.34
C ASP A 217 -2.90 -27.71 -26.30
N PRO A 218 -2.99 -29.05 -26.45
CA PRO A 218 -3.46 -29.91 -25.37
C PRO A 218 -2.59 -29.59 -24.15
N MET A 219 -3.22 -29.18 -23.05
CA MET A 219 -2.49 -28.57 -21.94
C MET A 219 -1.41 -29.54 -21.42
N GLU A 220 -0.14 -29.29 -21.76
CA GLU A 220 1.04 -30.00 -21.22
C GLU A 220 1.25 -29.55 -19.77
N ARG A 221 0.36 -29.97 -18.87
CA ARG A 221 0.53 -29.68 -17.45
C ARG A 221 0.52 -30.97 -16.67
N LEU A 222 1.66 -31.18 -16.01
CA LEU A 222 2.03 -32.36 -15.25
C LEU A 222 0.98 -32.63 -14.17
N LYS A 223 0.79 -33.91 -13.82
CA LYS A 223 0.03 -34.23 -12.61
C LYS A 223 0.68 -33.57 -11.40
N GLU A 224 -0.13 -33.30 -10.39
CA GLU A 224 0.33 -32.81 -9.10
C GLU A 224 1.43 -33.72 -8.53
N GLY A 225 2.68 -33.26 -8.56
CA GLY A 225 3.87 -34.02 -8.12
C GLY A 225 4.78 -34.54 -9.23
N GLU A 226 4.34 -34.60 -10.48
CA GLU A 226 5.20 -34.82 -11.64
C GLU A 226 5.90 -33.51 -12.01
N ARG A 227 7.21 -33.56 -12.28
CA ARG A 227 7.96 -32.40 -12.75
C ARG A 227 8.61 -32.75 -14.08
N ALA A 228 8.26 -32.00 -15.13
CA ALA A 228 8.97 -32.04 -16.39
C ALA A 228 10.45 -31.73 -16.13
N PRO A 229 11.37 -32.30 -16.92
CA PRO A 229 12.78 -32.01 -16.79
C PRO A 229 13.00 -30.49 -16.85
N ALA A 230 13.81 -29.97 -15.92
CA ALA A 230 14.13 -28.55 -15.87
C ALA A 230 14.98 -28.16 -17.09
N ILE A 231 14.51 -27.15 -17.82
CA ILE A 231 15.28 -26.43 -18.84
C ILE A 231 16.28 -25.51 -18.12
N TRP A 232 15.79 -24.77 -17.11
CA TRP A 232 16.62 -23.99 -16.19
C TRP A 232 16.24 -24.28 -14.74
N SER A 233 17.23 -24.49 -13.89
CA SER A 233 17.08 -24.54 -12.43
C SER A 233 17.50 -23.20 -11.82
N ILE A 234 16.64 -22.60 -10.99
CA ILE A 234 16.82 -21.26 -10.43
C ILE A 234 17.11 -21.39 -8.93
N TYR A 235 18.29 -20.95 -8.50
CA TYR A 235 18.70 -20.96 -7.11
C TYR A 235 19.24 -19.59 -6.64
N PRO A 236 18.85 -19.11 -5.45
CA PRO A 236 17.71 -19.60 -4.64
C PRO A 236 16.38 -19.47 -5.42
N ALA A 237 15.34 -20.21 -5.02
CA ALA A 237 14.05 -20.20 -5.71
C ALA A 237 13.50 -18.77 -5.85
N TRP A 238 13.24 -18.38 -7.10
CA TRP A 238 12.62 -17.11 -7.46
C TRP A 238 11.53 -17.34 -8.50
N GLY A 239 10.29 -17.06 -8.14
CA GLY A 239 9.12 -17.21 -9.02
C GLY A 239 8.84 -15.97 -9.85
N GLY A 240 7.74 -16.02 -10.60
CA GLY A 240 7.25 -14.91 -11.40
C GLY A 240 7.42 -15.10 -12.90
N TYR A 241 7.32 -14.00 -13.64
CA TYR A 241 7.42 -13.98 -15.10
C TYR A 241 8.88 -13.86 -15.55
N TYR A 242 9.32 -14.82 -16.35
CA TYR A 242 10.65 -14.85 -16.98
C TYR A 242 10.48 -14.62 -18.48
N LYS A 243 10.79 -13.42 -18.93
CA LYS A 243 10.70 -13.05 -20.34
C LYS A 243 11.80 -13.72 -21.13
N GLU A 244 11.44 -14.50 -22.14
CA GLU A 244 12.41 -15.13 -23.04
C GLU A 244 12.60 -14.32 -24.32
N GLN A 245 11.50 -13.94 -24.97
CA GLN A 245 11.54 -13.26 -26.27
C GLN A 245 10.30 -12.40 -26.53
N SER A 246 10.46 -11.32 -27.28
CA SER A 246 9.41 -10.45 -27.81
C SER A 246 9.33 -10.45 -29.34
N PHE A 247 8.11 -10.21 -29.84
CA PHE A 247 7.80 -10.07 -31.25
C PHE A 247 6.94 -8.83 -31.50
N ASN A 248 7.38 -7.95 -32.39
CA ASN A 248 6.72 -6.66 -32.64
C ASN A 248 5.81 -6.64 -33.88
N GLN A 249 5.86 -7.67 -34.74
CA GLN A 249 5.09 -7.68 -35.99
C GLN A 249 4.11 -8.84 -36.04
N TRP A 250 2.97 -8.60 -36.66
CA TRP A 250 1.97 -9.61 -36.97
C TRP A 250 1.94 -9.88 -38.48
N ASP A 251 1.99 -11.16 -38.84
CA ASP A 251 1.78 -11.64 -40.21
C ASP A 251 0.35 -12.16 -40.32
N SER A 252 -0.55 -11.34 -40.87
CA SER A 252 -1.98 -11.67 -40.99
C SER A 252 -2.31 -12.76 -42.01
N VAL A 253 -1.35 -13.14 -42.86
CA VAL A 253 -1.55 -14.21 -43.85
C VAL A 253 -1.27 -15.57 -43.21
N ARG A 254 -0.21 -15.64 -42.39
CA ARG A 254 0.21 -16.87 -41.71
C ARG A 254 -0.34 -16.99 -40.28
N ASN A 255 -0.90 -15.90 -39.75
CA ASN A 255 -1.33 -15.73 -38.36
C ASN A 255 -0.20 -16.07 -37.38
N VAL A 256 0.96 -15.43 -37.57
CA VAL A 256 2.13 -15.59 -36.69
C VAL A 256 2.67 -14.23 -36.28
N TRP A 257 3.15 -14.16 -35.04
CA TRP A 257 4.04 -13.11 -34.60
C TRP A 257 5.41 -13.34 -35.21
N ARG A 258 6.08 -12.27 -35.65
CA ARG A 258 7.43 -12.37 -36.21
C ARG A 258 8.32 -11.18 -35.83
N GLU A 259 9.61 -11.41 -35.91
CA GLU A 259 10.64 -10.37 -35.87
C GLU A 259 11.61 -10.60 -37.03
N ASP A 260 11.58 -9.69 -38.02
CA ASP A 260 12.30 -9.89 -39.28
C ASP A 260 13.81 -9.66 -39.15
N ASN A 261 14.22 -8.76 -38.26
CA ASN A 261 15.63 -8.40 -38.04
C ASN A 261 15.90 -8.16 -36.56
N TYR A 262 17.03 -8.67 -36.08
CA TYR A 262 17.53 -8.37 -34.74
C TYR A 262 18.70 -7.39 -34.81
N GLU A 263 18.60 -6.32 -34.02
CA GLU A 263 19.70 -5.40 -33.76
C GLU A 263 20.31 -5.78 -32.41
N TYR A 264 21.54 -6.28 -32.42
CA TYR A 264 22.23 -6.70 -31.19
C TYR A 264 23.17 -5.62 -30.67
N SER A 265 23.23 -5.52 -29.35
CA SER A 265 24.16 -4.68 -28.60
C SER A 265 24.75 -5.45 -27.42
N ASP A 266 25.91 -5.01 -26.95
CA ASP A 266 26.53 -5.60 -25.77
C ASP A 266 25.62 -5.41 -24.54
N THR A 267 25.42 -6.48 -23.78
CA THR A 267 24.58 -6.45 -22.59
C THR A 267 25.25 -5.68 -21.46
N ALA A 268 24.55 -4.69 -20.90
CA ALA A 268 24.97 -4.04 -19.66
C ALA A 268 24.94 -5.01 -18.47
N THR A 269 26.03 -5.05 -17.70
CA THR A 269 26.12 -5.88 -16.50
C THR A 269 25.64 -5.13 -15.26
N VAL A 270 24.83 -5.79 -14.44
CA VAL A 270 24.41 -5.31 -13.11
C VAL A 270 25.34 -5.90 -12.06
N ALA A 271 25.79 -5.07 -11.12
CA ALA A 271 26.60 -5.54 -9.99
C ALA A 271 25.76 -6.43 -9.05
N LEU A 272 26.40 -7.44 -8.46
CA LEU A 272 25.77 -8.27 -7.44
C LEU A 272 25.32 -7.40 -6.27
N SER A 273 24.11 -7.66 -5.79
CA SER A 273 23.54 -6.94 -4.65
C SER A 273 24.27 -7.28 -3.34
N GLY A 274 24.85 -8.48 -3.23
CA GLY A 274 25.55 -8.93 -2.03
C GLY A 274 24.65 -9.12 -0.80
N ASN A 275 23.34 -8.88 -0.95
CA ASN A 275 22.36 -9.02 0.12
C ASN A 275 21.99 -10.50 0.32
N GLN A 276 22.13 -10.99 1.54
CA GLN A 276 21.63 -12.30 1.97
C GLN A 276 20.74 -12.09 3.21
N ASP A 277 19.46 -11.79 3.05
CA ASP A 277 18.58 -11.53 4.20
C ASP A 277 17.08 -11.71 3.88
N PRO A 278 16.23 -12.02 4.87
CA PRO A 278 15.91 -13.37 5.31
C PRO A 278 14.39 -13.57 5.33
N LYS A 279 13.62 -12.67 4.70
CA LYS A 279 12.16 -12.70 4.62
C LYS A 279 11.60 -12.43 3.22
N LYS A 280 11.94 -11.36 2.46
CA LYS A 280 11.22 -11.01 1.21
C LYS A 280 11.90 -10.00 0.23
N GLY A 281 13.17 -10.10 -0.14
CA GLY A 281 13.79 -9.15 -1.09
C GLY A 281 14.33 -9.80 -2.36
N PRO A 282 14.45 -9.09 -3.51
CA PRO A 282 15.15 -9.60 -4.68
C PRO A 282 16.62 -9.87 -4.31
N ILE A 283 17.02 -11.11 -4.52
CA ILE A 283 18.35 -11.67 -4.26
C ILE A 283 19.06 -11.96 -5.57
N ASP A 284 20.38 -12.07 -5.53
CA ASP A 284 21.14 -12.57 -6.67
C ASP A 284 20.69 -14.02 -6.97
N ILE A 285 20.28 -14.30 -8.20
CA ILE A 285 19.81 -15.62 -8.62
C ILE A 285 20.78 -16.24 -9.62
N THR A 286 20.95 -17.56 -9.51
CA THR A 286 21.74 -18.37 -10.44
C THR A 286 20.81 -19.32 -11.18
N MET A 287 20.77 -19.20 -12.50
CA MET A 287 20.03 -20.08 -13.39
C MET A 287 21.01 -21.08 -14.01
N SER A 288 20.81 -22.38 -13.75
CA SER A 288 21.68 -23.45 -14.25
C SER A 288 20.98 -24.26 -15.33
N ALA A 289 21.68 -24.56 -16.43
CA ALA A 289 21.16 -25.37 -17.54
C ALA A 289 22.25 -26.15 -18.27
N LYS A 290 21.85 -27.10 -19.10
CA LYS A 290 22.71 -27.73 -20.12
C LYS A 290 22.37 -27.14 -21.49
N ALA A 291 23.29 -26.37 -22.06
CA ALA A 291 23.14 -25.75 -23.37
C ALA A 291 24.07 -26.38 -24.40
N LEU A 292 23.67 -26.35 -25.68
CA LEU A 292 24.55 -26.72 -26.78
C LEU A 292 25.43 -25.51 -27.15
N ALA A 293 26.74 -25.73 -27.24
CA ALA A 293 27.68 -24.74 -27.76
C ALA A 293 27.61 -24.64 -29.28
N GLY A 294 27.98 -23.47 -29.82
CA GLY A 294 27.93 -23.16 -31.24
C GLY A 294 26.59 -22.62 -31.74
N GLN A 295 25.66 -22.29 -30.85
CA GLN A 295 24.38 -21.66 -31.18
C GLN A 295 24.03 -20.53 -30.20
N TRP A 296 23.20 -19.60 -30.66
CA TRP A 296 22.59 -18.58 -29.79
C TRP A 296 21.41 -19.19 -29.05
N VAL A 297 21.46 -19.13 -27.73
CA VAL A 297 20.38 -19.53 -26.83
C VAL A 297 19.75 -18.30 -26.19
N THR A 298 18.43 -18.30 -26.07
CA THR A 298 17.70 -17.28 -25.31
C THR A 298 17.91 -17.51 -23.82
N LEU A 299 18.06 -16.42 -23.07
CA LEU A 299 18.13 -16.45 -21.61
C LEU A 299 16.83 -15.84 -21.05
N PRO A 300 15.91 -16.64 -20.49
CA PRO A 300 14.74 -16.13 -19.82
C PRO A 300 15.13 -15.30 -18.58
N VAL A 301 14.67 -14.06 -18.50
CA VAL A 301 15.08 -13.11 -17.45
C VAL A 301 13.85 -12.45 -16.84
N PRO A 302 13.74 -12.35 -15.50
CA PRO A 302 12.62 -11.67 -14.87
C PRO A 302 12.70 -10.14 -15.06
N TYR A 303 11.58 -9.43 -14.88
CA TYR A 303 11.56 -7.97 -15.04
C TYR A 303 12.28 -7.26 -13.90
N THR A 304 12.49 -7.95 -12.78
CA THR A 304 13.16 -7.43 -11.58
C THR A 304 14.68 -7.63 -11.54
N HIS A 305 15.27 -8.42 -12.45
CA HIS A 305 16.71 -8.69 -12.48
C HIS A 305 17.37 -8.28 -13.79
N GLY A 306 18.66 -7.98 -13.71
CA GLY A 306 19.54 -7.76 -14.85
C GLY A 306 20.66 -8.79 -14.92
N PHE A 307 21.31 -8.86 -16.09
CA PHE A 307 22.42 -9.75 -16.35
C PHE A 307 23.65 -9.37 -15.53
N HIS A 308 24.31 -10.33 -14.88
CA HIS A 308 25.61 -10.09 -14.24
C HIS A 308 26.75 -10.78 -15.02
N LYS A 309 26.73 -12.12 -15.13
CA LYS A 309 27.72 -12.89 -15.90
C LYS A 309 27.22 -14.30 -16.24
N ILE A 310 27.94 -14.98 -17.14
CA ILE A 310 27.82 -16.41 -17.38
C ILE A 310 29.07 -17.14 -16.87
N GLU A 311 28.87 -18.28 -16.23
CA GLU A 311 29.94 -19.26 -15.97
C GLU A 311 29.67 -20.50 -16.83
N ALA A 312 30.61 -20.83 -17.71
CA ALA A 312 30.45 -21.89 -18.72
C ALA A 312 31.58 -22.92 -18.69
N SER A 313 31.93 -23.41 -17.49
CA SER A 313 32.92 -24.49 -17.30
C SER A 313 34.26 -24.24 -18.01
N GLY A 314 34.75 -23.00 -18.00
CA GLY A 314 36.01 -22.59 -18.63
C GLY A 314 35.92 -22.24 -20.12
N ARG A 315 34.72 -22.26 -20.72
CA ARG A 315 34.49 -21.78 -22.10
C ARG A 315 34.22 -20.28 -22.13
N ASN A 316 34.65 -19.66 -23.23
CA ASN A 316 34.28 -18.28 -23.54
C ASN A 316 32.79 -18.22 -23.91
N TYR A 317 32.18 -17.10 -23.55
CA TYR A 317 30.81 -16.79 -23.92
C TYR A 317 30.72 -15.36 -24.48
N GLN A 318 29.67 -15.13 -25.27
CA GLN A 318 29.22 -13.80 -25.66
C GLN A 318 27.79 -13.64 -25.16
N ALA A 319 27.48 -12.49 -24.57
CA ALA A 319 26.14 -12.13 -24.14
C ALA A 319 25.72 -10.86 -24.85
N GLN A 320 24.57 -10.89 -25.50
CA GLN A 320 24.02 -9.77 -26.26
C GLN A 320 22.57 -9.53 -25.87
N GLN A 321 22.15 -8.29 -26.06
CA GLN A 321 20.77 -7.85 -25.90
C GLN A 321 20.26 -7.33 -27.24
N ASP A 322 19.05 -7.71 -27.61
CA ASP A 322 18.40 -7.21 -28.82
C ASP A 322 17.71 -5.85 -28.61
N GLN A 323 17.07 -5.32 -29.66
CA GLN A 323 16.30 -4.07 -29.60
C GLN A 323 15.11 -4.10 -28.64
N ASN A 324 14.64 -5.28 -28.24
CA ASN A 324 13.50 -5.48 -27.36
C ASN A 324 13.89 -5.60 -25.89
N GLY A 325 15.20 -5.72 -25.62
CA GLY A 325 15.74 -5.97 -24.29
C GLY A 325 15.91 -7.45 -23.97
N ASP A 326 15.76 -8.34 -24.95
CA ASP A 326 15.82 -9.79 -24.78
C ASP A 326 17.26 -10.28 -24.85
N LEU A 327 17.63 -11.14 -23.91
CA LEU A 327 19.01 -11.58 -23.72
C LEU A 327 19.28 -12.89 -24.44
N ILE A 328 20.41 -12.93 -25.14
CA ILE A 328 20.93 -14.13 -25.77
C ILE A 328 22.38 -14.38 -25.38
N ILE A 329 22.72 -15.66 -25.32
CA ILE A 329 24.06 -16.13 -25.00
C ILE A 329 24.55 -17.00 -26.14
N PHE A 330 25.80 -16.81 -26.54
CA PHE A 330 26.53 -17.71 -27.41
C PHE A 330 27.69 -18.33 -26.65
N LEU A 331 27.81 -19.65 -26.71
CA LEU A 331 28.93 -20.39 -26.11
C LEU A 331 29.84 -20.90 -27.22
N GLU A 332 31.14 -20.62 -27.11
CA GLU A 332 32.11 -21.07 -28.11
C GLU A 332 32.32 -22.60 -28.07
N GLY A 333 32.60 -23.19 -29.24
CA GLY A 333 32.89 -24.61 -29.40
C GLY A 333 31.68 -25.46 -29.78
N SER A 334 31.73 -26.75 -29.45
CA SER A 334 30.69 -27.73 -29.78
C SER A 334 30.35 -28.63 -28.59
N GLY A 335 29.23 -29.35 -28.69
CA GLY A 335 28.74 -30.27 -27.65
C GLY A 335 27.94 -29.58 -26.54
N GLU A 336 27.46 -30.38 -25.59
CA GLU A 336 26.75 -29.88 -24.40
C GLU A 336 27.71 -29.28 -23.37
N VAL A 337 27.27 -28.20 -22.72
CA VAL A 337 28.02 -27.48 -21.69
C VAL A 337 27.06 -27.13 -20.55
N GLU A 338 27.50 -27.35 -19.32
CA GLU A 338 26.81 -26.81 -18.15
C GLU A 338 27.10 -25.32 -18.03
N ILE A 339 26.03 -24.53 -17.99
CA ILE A 339 26.09 -23.08 -17.84
C ILE A 339 25.36 -22.63 -16.60
N LYS A 340 25.90 -21.56 -15.98
CA LYS A 340 25.27 -20.84 -14.89
C LYS A 340 25.17 -19.38 -15.28
N ALA A 341 23.95 -18.91 -15.49
CA ALA A 341 23.66 -17.50 -15.68
C ALA A 341 23.37 -16.86 -14.33
N ILE A 342 24.16 -15.85 -13.97
CA ILE A 342 24.02 -15.13 -12.71
C ILE A 342 23.32 -13.81 -13.01
N LEU A 343 22.20 -13.57 -12.34
CA LEU A 343 21.37 -12.38 -12.47
C LEU A 343 21.29 -11.66 -11.13
N ALA A 344 21.39 -10.34 -11.16
CA ALA A 344 21.35 -9.50 -9.97
C ALA A 344 20.06 -8.64 -9.95
N PRO A 345 19.51 -8.32 -8.77
CA PRO A 345 18.39 -7.41 -8.62
C PRO A 345 18.66 -6.08 -9.34
N HIS A 346 17.70 -5.64 -10.15
CA HIS A 346 17.75 -4.37 -10.85
C HIS A 346 16.39 -3.66 -10.67
N PRO A 347 16.12 -3.07 -9.49
CA PRO A 347 14.82 -2.46 -9.18
C PRO A 347 14.46 -1.29 -10.10
N GLU A 348 15.46 -0.62 -10.68
CA GLU A 348 15.26 0.45 -11.66
C GLU A 348 15.23 -0.03 -13.12
N LYS A 349 15.19 -1.35 -13.37
CA LYS A 349 15.17 -1.89 -14.73
C LYS A 349 13.93 -1.40 -15.45
N LYS A 350 14.15 -0.64 -16.51
CA LYS A 350 13.09 -0.11 -17.39
C LYS A 350 13.37 -0.56 -18.80
N LEU A 351 12.39 -1.20 -19.43
CA LEU A 351 12.43 -1.54 -20.85
C LEU A 351 12.14 -0.27 -21.67
N LYS A 352 13.12 0.63 -21.69
CA LYS A 352 13.02 1.90 -22.42
C LYS A 352 13.13 1.64 -23.91
N SER A 353 12.31 2.37 -24.66
CA SER A 353 12.43 2.44 -26.11
C SER A 353 12.21 3.88 -26.54
N GLU A 354 12.89 4.30 -27.60
CA GLU A 354 12.53 5.54 -28.27
C GLU A 354 11.11 5.41 -28.84
N SER A 355 10.30 6.45 -28.70
CA SER A 355 8.90 6.43 -29.18
C SER A 355 8.79 6.13 -30.68
N ALA A 356 9.81 6.51 -31.47
CA ALA A 356 9.87 6.21 -32.91
C ALA A 356 10.06 4.72 -33.22
N LYS A 357 10.60 3.93 -32.28
CA LYS A 357 10.78 2.48 -32.41
C LYS A 357 9.56 1.69 -31.89
N ALA A 358 8.68 2.30 -31.09
CA ALA A 358 7.45 1.68 -30.64
C ALA A 358 6.41 1.68 -31.77
N ARG A 359 6.13 0.50 -32.34
CA ARG A 359 5.22 0.34 -33.49
C ARG A 359 3.90 -0.28 -33.05
N VAL A 360 2.84 0.12 -33.75
CA VAL A 360 1.55 -0.55 -33.68
C VAL A 360 1.57 -1.70 -34.69
N PRO A 361 1.36 -2.96 -34.29
CA PRO A 361 1.30 -4.07 -35.23
C PRO A 361 0.07 -3.94 -36.14
N ASP A 362 0.20 -4.35 -37.41
CA ASP A 362 -0.94 -4.39 -38.33
C ASP A 362 -1.71 -5.70 -38.13
N MET A 363 -2.83 -5.62 -37.41
CA MET A 363 -3.65 -6.77 -37.03
C MET A 363 -5.08 -6.58 -37.55
N PRO A 364 -5.34 -6.78 -38.86
CA PRO A 364 -6.66 -6.64 -39.42
C PRO A 364 -7.62 -7.67 -38.84
N ALA A 365 -8.76 -7.22 -38.34
CA ALA A 365 -9.83 -8.05 -37.82
C ALA A 365 -11.18 -7.33 -37.88
N GLU A 366 -12.24 -8.11 -38.10
CA GLU A 366 -13.62 -7.67 -37.94
C GLU A 366 -14.15 -8.18 -36.59
N PHE A 367 -14.55 -7.26 -35.72
CA PHE A 367 -15.06 -7.57 -34.39
C PHE A 367 -16.59 -7.47 -34.35
N SER A 368 -17.22 -8.14 -33.39
CA SER A 368 -18.66 -8.03 -33.15
C SER A 368 -19.07 -6.60 -32.80
N GLU A 369 -20.35 -6.28 -32.97
CA GLU A 369 -20.91 -4.98 -32.59
C GLU A 369 -20.67 -4.68 -31.10
N GLU A 370 -20.85 -5.68 -30.24
CA GLU A 370 -20.57 -5.60 -28.81
C GLU A 370 -19.13 -5.16 -28.53
N THR A 371 -18.15 -5.78 -29.21
CA THR A 371 -16.73 -5.45 -29.06
C THR A 371 -16.41 -4.07 -29.61
N ASN A 372 -16.95 -3.70 -30.77
CA ASN A 372 -16.75 -2.36 -31.34
C ASN A 372 -17.32 -1.27 -30.42
N ASN A 373 -18.50 -1.49 -29.84
CA ASN A 373 -19.10 -0.57 -28.87
C ASN A 373 -18.19 -0.41 -27.65
N LYS A 374 -17.63 -1.50 -27.13
CA LYS A 374 -16.71 -1.44 -25.99
C LYS A 374 -15.39 -0.74 -26.32
N ILE A 375 -14.85 -0.96 -27.51
CA ILE A 375 -13.64 -0.27 -28.00
C ILE A 375 -13.88 1.24 -28.08
N GLU A 376 -15.02 1.68 -28.62
CA GLU A 376 -15.37 3.10 -28.70
C GLU A 376 -15.64 3.72 -27.32
N GLU A 377 -16.29 3.00 -26.41
CA GLU A 377 -16.43 3.39 -25.00
C GLU A 377 -15.05 3.66 -24.36
N ILE A 378 -14.14 2.68 -24.42
CA ILE A 378 -12.79 2.79 -23.84
C ILE A 378 -12.00 3.94 -24.46
N LYS A 379 -12.11 4.12 -25.78
CA LYS A 379 -11.44 5.21 -26.51
C LYS A 379 -11.88 6.59 -26.01
N ASN A 380 -13.17 6.75 -25.71
CA ASN A 380 -13.77 8.00 -25.26
C ASN A 380 -13.52 8.27 -23.77
N GLU A 381 -13.56 7.24 -22.93
CA GLU A 381 -13.48 7.38 -21.47
C GLU A 381 -12.05 7.35 -20.92
N LYS A 382 -11.17 6.52 -21.51
CA LYS A 382 -9.82 6.30 -20.98
C LYS A 382 -8.79 7.14 -21.72
N ARG A 383 -7.91 7.80 -20.96
CA ARG A 383 -6.82 8.62 -21.49
C ARG A 383 -5.48 7.90 -21.35
N GLY A 384 -4.73 7.87 -22.44
CA GLY A 384 -3.39 7.28 -22.52
C GLY A 384 -3.39 5.78 -22.81
N ASN A 385 -2.25 5.24 -23.24
CA ASN A 385 -2.16 3.86 -23.72
C ASN A 385 -2.39 2.85 -22.60
N ILE A 386 -1.79 3.08 -21.42
CA ILE A 386 -1.84 2.13 -20.31
C ILE A 386 -3.26 1.97 -19.77
N ALA A 387 -3.97 3.06 -19.52
CA ALA A 387 -5.35 2.99 -19.02
C ALA A 387 -6.29 2.31 -20.03
N ARG A 388 -6.12 2.59 -21.33
CA ARG A 388 -6.89 1.92 -22.39
C ARG A 388 -6.56 0.43 -22.48
N ALA A 389 -5.28 0.08 -22.44
CA ALA A 389 -4.82 -1.30 -22.46
C ALA A 389 -5.30 -2.09 -21.24
N GLN A 390 -5.26 -1.52 -20.03
CA GLN A 390 -5.80 -2.16 -18.83
C GLN A 390 -7.30 -2.44 -18.98
N ALA A 391 -8.09 -1.48 -19.48
CA ALA A 391 -9.51 -1.67 -19.73
C ALA A 391 -9.78 -2.75 -20.79
N LEU A 392 -8.96 -2.82 -21.86
CA LEU A 392 -9.05 -3.88 -22.86
C LEU A 392 -8.67 -5.25 -22.28
N ALA A 393 -7.62 -5.34 -21.47
CA ALA A 393 -7.21 -6.59 -20.82
C ALA A 393 -8.29 -7.09 -19.85
N SER A 394 -8.93 -6.19 -19.09
CA SER A 394 -10.11 -6.52 -18.27
C SER A 394 -11.26 -7.03 -19.11
N TYR A 395 -11.55 -6.37 -20.23
CA TYR A 395 -12.61 -6.80 -21.15
C TYR A 395 -12.37 -8.20 -21.71
N VAL A 396 -11.13 -8.51 -22.12
CA VAL A 396 -10.76 -9.87 -22.58
C VAL A 396 -11.03 -10.90 -21.48
N ARG A 397 -10.60 -10.63 -20.25
CA ARG A 397 -10.73 -11.57 -19.13
C ARG A 397 -12.19 -11.75 -18.68
N SER A 398 -13.00 -10.71 -18.78
CA SER A 398 -14.43 -10.79 -18.49
C SER A 398 -15.23 -11.47 -19.60
N ARG A 399 -14.83 -11.36 -20.87
CA ARG A 399 -15.60 -11.95 -21.99
C ARG A 399 -15.14 -13.34 -22.41
N VAL A 400 -13.84 -13.63 -22.37
CA VAL A 400 -13.25 -14.87 -22.89
C VAL A 400 -13.16 -15.92 -21.77
N LYS A 401 -13.36 -17.19 -22.10
CA LYS A 401 -13.16 -18.34 -21.20
C LYS A 401 -11.80 -18.99 -21.49
N TYR A 402 -11.07 -19.36 -20.43
CA TYR A 402 -9.81 -20.07 -20.61
C TYR A 402 -10.06 -21.42 -21.29
N LEU A 403 -9.32 -21.70 -22.36
CA LEU A 403 -9.42 -22.93 -23.13
C LEU A 403 -8.25 -23.86 -22.80
N ALA A 404 -8.59 -25.06 -22.35
CA ALA A 404 -7.64 -26.14 -22.09
C ALA A 404 -8.06 -27.37 -22.89
N PRO A 405 -7.63 -27.50 -24.17
CA PRO A 405 -8.01 -28.64 -25.00
C PRO A 405 -7.64 -29.96 -24.34
N LYS A 406 -8.55 -30.94 -24.40
CA LYS A 406 -8.37 -32.26 -23.79
C LYS A 406 -7.37 -33.09 -24.58
N ASP A 407 -7.44 -32.98 -25.91
CA ASP A 407 -6.63 -33.73 -26.86
C ASP A 407 -6.24 -32.88 -28.08
N ARG A 408 -5.42 -33.48 -28.94
CA ARG A 408 -4.91 -32.86 -30.16
C ARG A 408 -6.02 -32.58 -31.19
N ALA A 409 -7.05 -33.40 -31.27
CA ALA A 409 -8.13 -33.19 -32.24
C ALA A 409 -8.97 -31.96 -31.88
N GLU A 410 -9.23 -31.76 -30.58
CA GLU A 410 -9.86 -30.54 -30.06
C GLU A 410 -8.96 -29.32 -30.29
N SER A 411 -7.67 -29.41 -29.94
CA SER A 411 -6.69 -28.35 -30.22
C SER A 411 -6.63 -27.97 -31.70
N GLU A 412 -6.51 -28.96 -32.61
CA GLU A 412 -6.49 -28.74 -34.06
C GLU A 412 -7.78 -28.10 -34.58
N ARG A 413 -8.94 -28.47 -34.02
CA ARG A 413 -10.24 -27.86 -34.37
C ARG A 413 -10.26 -26.37 -34.02
N TYR A 414 -9.85 -26.00 -32.81
CA TYR A 414 -9.80 -24.59 -32.41
C TYR A 414 -8.74 -23.83 -33.20
N ASN A 415 -7.54 -24.39 -33.35
CA ASN A 415 -6.47 -23.78 -34.15
C ASN A 415 -6.87 -23.60 -35.61
N ALA A 416 -7.59 -24.55 -36.22
CA ALA A 416 -8.14 -24.38 -37.56
C ALA A 416 -9.16 -23.23 -37.60
N ALA A 417 -10.08 -23.18 -36.64
CA ALA A 417 -11.08 -22.13 -36.55
C ALA A 417 -10.43 -20.74 -36.42
N TYR A 418 -9.40 -20.57 -35.58
CA TYR A 418 -8.68 -19.30 -35.46
C TYR A 418 -7.92 -18.94 -36.74
N ASN A 419 -7.32 -19.92 -37.43
CA ASN A 419 -6.47 -19.67 -38.59
C ASN A 419 -7.25 -19.38 -39.89
N THR A 420 -8.48 -19.89 -40.03
CA THR A 420 -9.23 -19.81 -41.29
C THR A 420 -10.48 -18.95 -41.22
N HIS A 421 -10.71 -18.24 -40.12
CA HIS A 421 -11.93 -17.46 -39.94
C HIS A 421 -11.99 -16.27 -40.92
N PRO A 422 -13.15 -15.98 -41.55
CA PRO A 422 -13.28 -14.87 -42.50
C PRO A 422 -13.00 -13.49 -41.85
N ASN A 423 -13.28 -13.35 -40.56
CA ASN A 423 -13.09 -12.10 -39.80
C ASN A 423 -11.64 -11.92 -39.28
N GLY A 424 -10.71 -12.76 -39.73
CA GLY A 424 -9.33 -12.83 -39.25
C GLY A 424 -9.18 -13.52 -37.90
N PHE A 425 -7.94 -13.72 -37.47
CA PHE A 425 -7.61 -14.44 -36.22
C PHE A 425 -8.33 -13.86 -35.00
N ALA A 426 -8.21 -12.55 -34.80
CA ALA A 426 -8.80 -11.89 -33.63
C ALA A 426 -10.35 -11.84 -33.70
N GLY A 427 -10.93 -11.76 -34.91
CA GLY A 427 -12.38 -11.89 -35.09
C GLY A 427 -12.89 -13.30 -34.74
N ALA A 428 -12.10 -14.34 -35.04
CA ALA A 428 -12.40 -15.70 -34.62
C ALA A 428 -12.47 -15.84 -33.09
N VAL A 429 -11.49 -15.29 -32.38
CA VAL A 429 -11.47 -15.31 -30.90
C VAL A 429 -12.65 -14.53 -30.33
N ASP A 430 -13.01 -13.40 -30.94
CA ASP A 430 -14.14 -12.56 -30.55
C ASP A 430 -15.50 -13.29 -30.57
N GLU A 431 -15.68 -14.15 -31.58
CA GLU A 431 -16.88 -14.97 -31.76
C GLU A 431 -16.87 -16.24 -30.92
N ILE A 432 -15.74 -16.96 -30.89
CA ILE A 432 -15.60 -18.23 -30.17
C ILE A 432 -15.61 -17.99 -28.65
N LYS A 433 -15.11 -16.85 -28.19
CA LYS A 433 -15.00 -16.45 -26.77
C LYS A 433 -14.26 -17.47 -25.90
N GLN A 434 -13.32 -18.21 -26.48
CA GLN A 434 -12.45 -19.16 -25.79
C GLN A 434 -11.02 -18.99 -26.29
N ALA A 435 -10.03 -19.04 -25.39
CA ALA A 435 -8.62 -18.87 -25.71
C ALA A 435 -7.73 -19.34 -24.55
N ASP A 436 -6.49 -19.74 -24.84
CA ASP A 436 -5.43 -19.89 -23.84
C ASP A 436 -4.58 -18.62 -23.72
N CYS A 437 -3.43 -18.68 -23.03
CA CYS A 437 -2.56 -17.52 -22.81
C CYS A 437 -2.06 -16.86 -24.11
N ASP A 438 -1.64 -17.63 -25.12
CA ASP A 438 -1.10 -17.09 -26.38
C ASP A 438 -2.22 -16.50 -27.25
N VAL A 439 -3.33 -17.23 -27.39
CA VAL A 439 -4.46 -16.79 -28.20
C VAL A 439 -5.14 -15.56 -27.56
N ALA A 440 -5.30 -15.53 -26.24
CA ALA A 440 -5.94 -14.42 -25.54
C ALA A 440 -5.08 -13.14 -25.61
N ASN A 441 -3.77 -13.25 -25.41
CA ASN A 441 -2.88 -12.11 -25.49
C ASN A 441 -2.69 -11.62 -26.94
N THR A 442 -2.81 -12.50 -27.94
CA THR A 442 -2.85 -12.09 -29.35
C THR A 442 -4.14 -11.34 -29.68
N TYR A 443 -5.30 -11.82 -29.20
CA TYR A 443 -6.57 -11.10 -29.33
C TYR A 443 -6.53 -9.73 -28.64
N PHE A 444 -5.99 -9.67 -27.41
CA PHE A 444 -5.73 -8.42 -26.70
C PHE A 444 -4.86 -7.44 -27.50
N ALA A 445 -3.78 -7.93 -28.11
CA ALA A 445 -2.91 -7.11 -28.95
C ALA A 445 -3.65 -6.55 -30.17
N ALA A 446 -4.55 -7.32 -30.79
CA ALA A 446 -5.38 -6.84 -31.89
C ALA A 446 -6.36 -5.73 -31.46
N LEU A 447 -6.94 -5.84 -30.26
CA LEU A 447 -7.76 -4.76 -29.69
C LEU A 447 -6.92 -3.50 -29.44
N CYS A 448 -5.70 -3.64 -28.91
CA CYS A 448 -4.77 -2.53 -28.75
C CYS A 448 -4.41 -1.88 -30.09
N ALA A 449 -4.13 -2.69 -31.12
CA ALA A 449 -3.84 -2.22 -32.47
C ALA A 449 -5.00 -1.42 -33.08
N LYS A 450 -6.25 -1.85 -32.82
CA LYS A 450 -7.46 -1.10 -33.23
C LYS A 450 -7.51 0.31 -32.62
N LEU A 451 -7.06 0.46 -31.37
CA LEU A 451 -6.93 1.75 -30.67
C LEU A 451 -5.62 2.49 -30.97
N LYS A 452 -4.79 2.00 -31.90
CA LYS A 452 -3.47 2.56 -32.25
C LYS A 452 -2.50 2.60 -31.06
N ILE A 453 -2.60 1.63 -30.17
CA ILE A 453 -1.70 1.45 -29.02
C ILE A 453 -0.52 0.57 -29.44
N PRO A 454 0.74 1.01 -29.27
CA PRO A 454 1.90 0.16 -29.51
C PRO A 454 1.92 -1.00 -28.51
N VAL A 455 1.93 -2.22 -29.04
CA VAL A 455 1.87 -3.47 -28.29
C VAL A 455 2.77 -4.50 -28.96
N ARG A 456 3.40 -5.37 -28.16
CA ARG A 456 4.20 -6.49 -28.65
C ARG A 456 3.90 -7.75 -27.87
N HIS A 457 4.00 -8.89 -28.54
CA HIS A 457 3.79 -10.20 -27.92
C HIS A 457 5.09 -10.66 -27.26
N CYS A 458 4.97 -11.28 -26.09
CA CYS A 458 6.07 -11.84 -25.33
C CYS A 458 5.81 -13.32 -25.06
N VAL A 459 6.85 -14.13 -25.24
CA VAL A 459 6.89 -15.54 -24.85
C VAL A 459 7.92 -15.72 -23.74
N GLY A 460 7.64 -16.64 -22.84
CA GLY A 460 8.54 -16.98 -21.74
C GLY A 460 7.89 -17.94 -20.77
N HIS A 461 8.11 -17.70 -19.48
CA HIS A 461 7.67 -18.63 -18.44
C HIS A 461 7.02 -17.95 -17.24
N SER A 462 5.96 -18.56 -16.71
CA SER A 462 5.40 -18.26 -15.40
C SER A 462 5.86 -19.32 -14.39
N VAL A 463 6.82 -18.95 -13.54
CA VAL A 463 7.49 -19.87 -12.62
C VAL A 463 6.87 -19.77 -11.23
N LYS A 464 6.48 -20.92 -10.66
CA LYS A 464 5.87 -21.04 -9.33
C LYS A 464 6.46 -22.18 -8.51
N GLY A 465 6.46 -21.96 -7.20
CA GLY A 465 6.87 -22.95 -6.20
C GLY A 465 8.36 -23.28 -6.24
N LYS A 466 8.74 -24.22 -5.37
CA LYS A 466 10.12 -24.70 -5.23
C LYS A 466 10.18 -26.20 -5.02
N ASP A 467 11.32 -26.82 -5.31
CA ASP A 467 11.63 -28.19 -4.91
C ASP A 467 12.09 -28.28 -3.45
N LYS A 468 12.40 -29.52 -3.03
CA LYS A 468 12.95 -29.86 -1.73
C LYS A 468 14.33 -29.23 -1.46
N GLU A 469 15.02 -28.79 -2.51
CA GLU A 469 16.33 -28.14 -2.45
C GLU A 469 16.21 -26.60 -2.45
N ASN A 470 14.98 -26.08 -2.36
CA ASN A 470 14.66 -24.65 -2.39
C ASN A 470 15.09 -23.97 -3.71
N ALA A 471 15.01 -24.70 -4.83
CA ALA A 471 15.16 -24.19 -6.18
C ALA A 471 13.82 -24.15 -6.93
N ALA A 472 13.65 -23.17 -7.81
CA ALA A 472 12.54 -23.11 -8.77
C ALA A 472 13.01 -23.66 -10.12
N SER A 473 12.08 -24.02 -11.01
CA SER A 473 12.43 -24.59 -12.32
C SER A 473 11.60 -24.00 -13.45
N ILE A 474 12.26 -23.64 -14.54
CA ILE A 474 11.65 -23.46 -15.86
C ILE A 474 11.62 -24.81 -16.56
N ASN A 475 10.46 -25.22 -17.05
CA ASN A 475 10.25 -26.45 -17.82
C ASN A 475 9.11 -26.27 -18.84
N SER A 476 8.81 -27.29 -19.65
CA SER A 476 7.77 -27.21 -20.68
C SER A 476 6.39 -26.82 -20.12
N GLY A 477 6.06 -27.25 -18.90
CA GLY A 477 4.81 -26.91 -18.23
C GLY A 477 4.72 -25.48 -17.69
N THR A 478 5.84 -24.73 -17.67
CA THR A 478 5.86 -23.32 -17.21
C THR A 478 5.73 -22.31 -18.33
N GLY A 479 5.63 -22.74 -19.59
CA GLY A 479 5.44 -21.86 -20.75
C GLY A 479 4.24 -20.94 -20.57
N HIS A 480 4.41 -19.65 -20.91
CA HIS A 480 3.37 -18.65 -20.80
C HIS A 480 3.59 -17.49 -21.79
N GLY A 481 2.50 -17.01 -22.39
CA GLY A 481 2.48 -15.86 -23.29
C GLY A 481 1.79 -14.65 -22.67
N TRP A 482 2.33 -13.45 -22.89
CA TRP A 482 1.71 -12.19 -22.48
C TRP A 482 2.01 -11.07 -23.48
N SER A 483 1.57 -9.85 -23.17
CA SER A 483 1.85 -8.66 -24.00
C SER A 483 2.64 -7.60 -23.23
N GLU A 484 3.37 -6.77 -23.96
CA GLU A 484 3.93 -5.53 -23.43
C GLU A 484 3.34 -4.35 -24.17
N VAL A 485 2.90 -3.32 -23.42
CA VAL A 485 2.27 -2.11 -23.96
C VAL A 485 3.17 -0.91 -23.67
N PHE A 486 3.35 -0.05 -24.68
CA PHE A 486 4.21 1.11 -24.54
C PHE A 486 3.50 2.25 -23.77
N ASN A 487 4.10 2.64 -22.63
CA ASN A 487 3.72 3.84 -21.89
C ASN A 487 4.35 5.07 -22.55
N GLU A 488 3.52 5.88 -23.19
CA GLU A 488 3.93 7.06 -23.93
C GLU A 488 4.49 8.19 -23.06
N ILE A 489 4.07 8.26 -21.79
CA ILE A 489 4.51 9.28 -20.83
C ILE A 489 5.88 8.91 -20.27
N LYS A 490 6.02 7.67 -19.78
CA LYS A 490 7.25 7.17 -19.16
C LYS A 490 8.29 6.68 -20.19
N LYS A 491 7.88 6.50 -21.45
CA LYS A 491 8.68 5.96 -22.56
C LYS A 491 9.27 4.57 -22.25
N GLU A 492 8.44 3.71 -21.69
CA GLU A 492 8.82 2.36 -21.26
C GLU A 492 7.74 1.34 -21.65
N TRP A 493 8.15 0.11 -21.93
CA TRP A 493 7.25 -1.02 -22.13
C TRP A 493 6.79 -1.57 -20.77
N MET A 494 5.49 -1.70 -20.60
CA MET A 494 4.85 -2.24 -19.41
C MET A 494 4.20 -3.60 -19.71
N ARG A 495 4.43 -4.57 -18.83
CA ARG A 495 3.83 -5.90 -18.93
C ARG A 495 2.31 -5.82 -18.75
N MET A 496 1.57 -6.51 -19.62
CA MET A 496 0.12 -6.70 -19.54
C MET A 496 -0.21 -8.15 -19.88
N ASP A 497 -0.94 -8.81 -18.98
CA ASP A 497 -1.39 -10.18 -19.18
C ASP A 497 -2.92 -10.22 -19.22
N ALA A 498 -3.46 -10.51 -20.40
CA ALA A 498 -4.89 -10.59 -20.66
C ALA A 498 -5.43 -12.02 -20.55
N THR A 499 -4.65 -12.97 -20.01
CA THR A 499 -5.06 -14.38 -19.87
C THR A 499 -6.33 -14.48 -19.02
N PRO A 500 -7.40 -15.15 -19.49
CA PRO A 500 -8.60 -15.40 -18.70
C PRO A 500 -8.33 -16.30 -17.49
N ALA A 501 -9.18 -16.23 -16.47
CA ALA A 501 -9.11 -17.11 -15.31
C ALA A 501 -9.31 -18.59 -15.68
N GLY A 502 -8.59 -19.49 -15.01
CA GLY A 502 -8.55 -20.93 -15.31
C GLY A 502 -7.17 -21.46 -15.72
N ASP A 503 -6.20 -20.56 -15.90
CA ASP A 503 -4.82 -20.95 -16.07
C ASP A 503 -4.22 -21.42 -14.73
N GLN A 504 -3.98 -22.73 -14.57
CA GLN A 504 -3.35 -23.31 -13.39
C GLN A 504 -1.97 -22.72 -13.03
N ASN A 505 -1.20 -22.22 -14.03
CA ASN A 505 0.08 -21.55 -13.82
C ASN A 505 -0.09 -20.13 -13.29
N LEU A 506 -1.28 -19.52 -13.43
CA LEU A 506 -1.59 -18.19 -12.90
C LEU A 506 -2.45 -18.23 -11.63
N GLU A 507 -3.20 -19.31 -11.40
CA GLU A 507 -3.98 -19.52 -10.18
C GLU A 507 -3.14 -19.51 -8.88
N GLU A 508 -3.64 -18.84 -7.83
CA GLU A 508 -3.09 -18.86 -6.48
C GLU A 508 -3.41 -20.21 -5.81
N GLN A 509 -2.39 -20.98 -5.40
CA GLN A 509 -2.59 -22.25 -4.68
C GLN A 509 -2.72 -22.01 -3.17
N ASP A 510 -3.94 -21.76 -2.70
CA ASP A 510 -4.24 -21.51 -1.28
C ASP A 510 -4.04 -22.74 -0.35
N GLU A 511 -3.88 -23.95 -0.90
CA GLU A 511 -3.74 -25.19 -0.13
C GLU A 511 -2.29 -25.47 0.33
N LYS A 512 -1.31 -24.71 -0.14
CA LYS A 512 0.10 -24.92 0.21
C LYS A 512 0.51 -24.04 1.39
N SER A 513 1.19 -24.64 2.36
CA SER A 513 1.79 -23.91 3.48
C SER A 513 2.66 -22.77 2.98
N GLU A 514 2.76 -21.65 3.72
CA GLU A 514 3.64 -20.51 3.39
C GLU A 514 5.08 -20.95 3.02
N ASN A 515 5.51 -22.12 3.50
CA ASN A 515 6.81 -22.72 3.20
C ASN A 515 7.01 -23.18 1.75
N ASP A 516 5.97 -23.38 0.93
CA ASP A 516 6.10 -23.82 -0.46
C ASP A 516 6.06 -22.66 -1.47
N TRP A 517 5.73 -21.46 -1.02
CA TRP A 517 5.72 -20.26 -1.85
C TRP A 517 7.16 -19.78 -2.07
N SER A 518 7.48 -19.35 -3.30
CA SER A 518 8.77 -18.75 -3.63
C SER A 518 8.62 -17.24 -3.81
N PRO A 519 9.51 -16.41 -3.26
CA PRO A 519 9.50 -14.98 -3.57
C PRO A 519 9.68 -14.80 -5.09
N GLY A 520 9.13 -13.73 -5.68
CA GLY A 520 9.13 -13.65 -7.13
C GLY A 520 8.50 -12.42 -7.75
N ASP A 521 8.73 -12.27 -9.05
CA ASP A 521 8.17 -11.23 -9.92
C ASP A 521 6.80 -11.68 -10.47
N TYR A 522 5.80 -11.72 -9.60
CA TYR A 522 4.42 -12.01 -9.99
C TYR A 522 3.71 -10.80 -10.64
N GLY A 523 4.42 -9.67 -10.81
CA GLY A 523 3.91 -8.39 -11.32
C GLY A 523 3.81 -7.30 -10.29
N GLU A 524 3.96 -6.05 -10.76
CA GLU A 524 3.57 -4.87 -10.00
C GLU A 524 2.05 -4.88 -9.82
N GLN A 525 1.58 -5.47 -8.73
CA GLN A 525 0.24 -5.20 -8.24
C GLN A 525 0.30 -3.77 -7.70
N GLU A 526 -0.26 -2.79 -8.40
CA GLU A 526 -0.44 -1.45 -7.81
C GLU A 526 -1.12 -1.64 -6.46
N ALA A 527 -0.45 -1.17 -5.40
CA ALA A 527 -0.92 -1.37 -4.04
C ALA A 527 -2.23 -0.59 -3.87
N VAL A 528 -3.34 -1.28 -4.04
CA VAL A 528 -4.71 -0.75 -3.83
C VAL A 528 -4.88 -0.28 -2.38
N ARG A 529 -4.12 -0.88 -1.46
CA ARG A 529 -4.19 -0.67 -0.02
C ARG A 529 -2.81 -0.41 0.58
N PRO A 530 -2.71 0.32 1.71
CA PRO A 530 -1.45 0.52 2.41
C PRO A 530 -0.93 -0.84 2.89
N SER A 531 0.39 -1.03 2.84
CA SER A 531 1.04 -2.22 3.39
C SER A 531 0.81 -2.35 4.90
N ASP A 532 0.98 -3.55 5.45
CA ASP A 532 0.89 -3.77 6.90
C ASP A 532 1.96 -2.95 7.66
N GLU A 533 3.12 -2.72 7.04
CA GLU A 533 4.19 -1.88 7.60
C GLU A 533 3.78 -0.40 7.64
N GLN A 534 3.19 0.12 6.56
CA GLN A 534 2.65 1.48 6.53
C GLN A 534 1.52 1.68 7.56
N LEU A 535 0.64 0.67 7.75
CA LEU A 535 -0.41 0.72 8.76
C LEU A 535 0.15 0.73 10.19
N GLU A 536 1.20 -0.06 10.46
CA GLU A 536 1.84 -0.07 11.78
C GLU A 536 2.57 1.25 12.06
N GLU A 537 3.23 1.85 11.07
CA GLU A 537 3.82 3.19 11.22
C GLU A 537 2.76 4.25 11.50
N LEU A 538 1.65 4.21 10.77
CA LEU A 538 0.52 5.11 10.96
C LEU A 538 -0.13 4.93 12.34
N ARG A 539 -0.30 3.68 12.81
CA ARG A 539 -0.78 3.36 14.15
C ARG A 539 0.09 4.01 15.23
N LYS A 540 1.41 3.90 15.11
CA LYS A 540 2.35 4.54 16.05
C LYS A 540 2.21 6.06 16.06
N LYS A 541 2.15 6.69 14.89
CA LYS A 541 1.95 8.14 14.76
C LYS A 541 0.64 8.60 15.40
N LEU A 542 -0.46 7.88 15.16
CA LEU A 542 -1.77 8.19 15.76
C LEU A 542 -1.79 7.98 17.27
N ALA A 543 -1.11 6.94 17.78
CA ALA A 543 -0.98 6.69 19.21
C ALA A 543 -0.21 7.82 19.91
N GLU A 544 0.91 8.28 19.33
CA GLU A 544 1.67 9.43 19.82
C GLU A 544 0.86 10.72 19.80
N HIS A 545 0.12 10.97 18.71
CA HIS A 545 -0.71 12.17 18.55
C HIS A 545 -1.87 12.18 19.55
N LYS A 546 -2.58 11.06 19.69
CA LYS A 546 -3.61 10.87 20.73
C LYS A 546 -3.04 11.11 22.13
N GLU A 547 -1.84 10.61 22.41
CA GLU A 547 -1.19 10.83 23.69
C GLU A 547 -0.96 12.33 23.92
N LYS A 548 -0.38 13.05 22.95
CA LYS A 548 -0.15 14.50 23.01
C LYS A 548 -1.41 15.30 23.26
N LEU A 549 -2.51 14.97 22.57
CA LEU A 549 -3.80 15.64 22.71
C LEU A 549 -4.52 15.30 24.03
N SER A 550 -4.12 14.23 24.71
CA SER A 550 -4.69 13.88 26.01
C SER A 550 -4.24 14.81 27.14
N TYR A 551 -3.15 15.58 26.95
CA TYR A 551 -2.55 16.39 28.00
C TYR A 551 -3.23 17.76 28.14
N THR A 552 -3.40 18.23 29.38
CA THR A 552 -3.97 19.54 29.67
C THR A 552 -2.93 20.65 29.45
N LYS A 553 -3.41 21.90 29.35
CA LYS A 553 -2.55 23.07 29.20
C LYS A 553 -1.59 23.26 30.39
N GLU A 554 -2.04 22.89 31.59
CA GLU A 554 -1.24 22.96 32.82
C GLU A 554 -0.10 21.93 32.79
N GLU A 555 -0.39 20.69 32.38
CA GLU A 555 0.61 19.63 32.21
C GLU A 555 1.68 20.05 31.17
N TRP A 556 1.26 20.69 30.08
CA TRP A 556 2.16 21.23 29.05
C TRP A 556 3.07 22.35 29.57
N GLN A 557 2.51 23.32 30.28
CA GLN A 557 3.27 24.42 30.86
C GLN A 557 4.28 23.91 31.88
N LEU A 558 3.90 22.95 32.71
CA LEU A 558 4.79 22.32 33.68
C LEU A 558 5.93 21.55 32.98
N ALA A 559 5.62 20.73 31.97
CA ALA A 559 6.63 19.99 31.21
C ALA A 559 7.65 20.93 30.57
N GLN A 560 7.20 22.03 29.95
CA GLN A 560 8.06 23.01 29.30
C GLN A 560 8.91 23.80 30.30
N ALA A 561 8.33 24.22 31.43
CA ALA A 561 9.03 25.00 32.45
C ALA A 561 10.04 24.17 33.24
N ALA A 562 9.72 22.89 33.52
CA ALA A 562 10.56 22.00 34.31
C ALA A 562 11.51 21.13 33.47
N GLY A 563 11.34 21.08 32.14
CA GLY A 563 12.17 20.26 31.25
C GLY A 563 11.96 18.76 31.45
N VAL A 564 10.75 18.34 31.82
CA VAL A 564 10.38 16.93 32.09
C VAL A 564 9.45 16.39 31.00
N GLU A 565 9.35 15.07 30.85
CA GLU A 565 8.42 14.46 29.90
C GLU A 565 6.95 14.71 30.29
N LEU A 566 6.04 14.77 29.31
CA LEU A 566 4.60 15.03 29.55
C LEU A 566 3.95 14.01 30.50
N LYS A 567 4.36 12.74 30.45
CA LYS A 567 3.91 11.71 31.41
C LYS A 567 4.29 12.05 32.84
N GLU A 568 5.51 12.54 33.04
CA GLU A 568 6.02 12.94 34.35
C GLU A 568 5.34 14.22 34.83
N ALA A 569 5.11 15.19 33.93
CA ALA A 569 4.35 16.40 34.24
C ALA A 569 2.92 16.09 34.70
N ARG A 570 2.21 15.18 34.03
CA ARG A 570 0.88 14.69 34.47
C ARG A 570 0.92 14.11 35.87
N GLN A 571 1.92 13.27 36.17
CA GLN A 571 2.06 12.67 37.49
C GLN A 571 2.32 13.73 38.57
N ILE A 572 3.15 14.74 38.26
CA ILE A 572 3.43 15.86 39.17
C ILE A 572 2.17 16.72 39.39
N VAL A 573 1.43 17.07 38.34
CA VAL A 573 0.16 17.84 38.46
C VAL A 573 -0.85 17.05 39.30
N LYS A 574 -0.95 15.74 39.11
CA LYS A 574 -1.79 14.87 39.93
C LYS A 574 -1.36 14.90 41.40
N GLU A 575 -0.07 14.79 41.69
CA GLU A 575 0.47 14.87 43.05
C GLU A 575 0.23 16.25 43.70
N ILE A 576 0.36 17.34 42.93
CA ILE A 576 0.03 18.70 43.39
C ILE A 576 -1.45 18.79 43.74
N ASN A 577 -2.34 18.34 42.86
CA ASN A 577 -3.79 18.36 43.10
C ASN A 577 -4.18 17.50 44.33
N GLU A 578 -3.57 16.33 44.50
CA GLU A 578 -3.77 15.48 45.68
C GLU A 578 -3.28 16.17 46.96
N ALA A 579 -2.12 16.82 46.92
CA ALA A 579 -1.58 17.59 48.04
C ALA A 579 -2.46 18.80 48.39
N GLU A 580 -2.96 19.53 47.39
CA GLU A 580 -3.86 20.66 47.57
C GLU A 580 -5.20 20.26 48.19
N GLN A 581 -5.70 19.05 47.89
CA GLN A 581 -6.93 18.53 48.48
C GLN A 581 -6.74 17.80 49.82
N THR A 582 -5.51 17.73 50.33
CA THR A 582 -5.23 17.08 51.60
C THR A 582 -5.86 17.87 52.75
N ARG A 583 -6.61 17.16 53.61
CA ARG A 583 -7.34 17.74 54.75
C ARG A 583 -6.74 17.36 56.08
N LEU A 584 -6.75 18.29 57.02
CA LEU A 584 -6.45 18.09 58.43
C LEU A 584 -7.58 17.31 59.13
N PRO A 585 -7.34 16.73 60.31
CA PRO A 585 -8.36 15.97 61.07
C PRO A 585 -9.62 16.75 61.43
N ASN A 586 -9.53 18.09 61.42
CA ASN A 586 -10.65 19.01 61.64
C ASN A 586 -11.47 19.30 60.35
N GLY A 587 -11.11 18.71 59.21
CA GLY A 587 -11.78 18.86 57.92
C GLY A 587 -11.29 20.04 57.06
N GLU A 588 -10.37 20.86 57.56
CA GLU A 588 -9.80 22.02 56.87
C GLU A 588 -8.69 21.60 55.89
N LEU A 589 -8.56 22.29 54.75
CA LEU A 589 -7.49 22.01 53.80
C LEU A 589 -6.13 22.44 54.38
N VAL A 590 -5.11 21.60 54.20
CA VAL A 590 -3.75 21.89 54.70
C VAL A 590 -3.22 23.19 54.11
N VAL A 591 -3.46 23.44 52.82
CA VAL A 591 -3.03 24.66 52.13
C VAL A 591 -3.67 25.91 52.75
N ASP A 592 -4.97 25.86 53.07
CA ASP A 592 -5.68 26.98 53.70
C ASP A 592 -5.15 27.26 55.11
N ALA A 593 -4.87 26.20 55.89
CA ALA A 593 -4.29 26.33 57.22
C ALA A 593 -2.88 26.95 57.17
N LEU A 594 -2.04 26.53 56.22
CA LEU A 594 -0.70 27.07 56.00
C LEU A 594 -0.76 28.53 55.53
N ALA A 595 -1.67 28.86 54.61
CA ALA A 595 -1.87 30.23 54.13
C ALA A 595 -2.36 31.15 55.27
N LYS A 596 -3.28 30.68 56.12
CA LYS A 596 -3.73 31.42 57.32
C LYS A 596 -2.59 31.63 58.30
N LEU A 597 -1.78 30.61 58.56
CA LEU A 597 -0.61 30.72 59.42
C LEU A 597 0.40 31.72 58.85
N PHE A 598 0.68 31.65 57.55
CA PHE A 598 1.59 32.57 56.87
C PHE A 598 1.08 34.01 56.96
N ASN A 599 -0.18 34.24 56.64
CA ASN A 599 -0.80 35.56 56.76
C ASN A 599 -0.78 36.05 58.22
N ALA A 600 -1.06 35.19 59.20
CA ALA A 600 -0.96 35.55 60.61
C ALA A 600 0.48 35.92 61.03
N ILE A 601 1.49 35.21 60.51
CA ILE A 601 2.90 35.55 60.71
C ILE A 601 3.22 36.92 60.08
N VAL A 602 2.78 37.16 58.85
CA VAL A 602 2.97 38.44 58.15
C VAL A 602 2.30 39.59 58.91
N GLU A 603 1.05 39.41 59.34
CA GLU A 603 0.33 40.41 60.15
C GLU A 603 1.00 40.63 61.52
N SER A 604 1.45 39.57 62.20
CA SER A 604 2.13 39.69 63.50
C SER A 604 3.45 40.46 63.44
N ARG A 605 4.04 40.58 62.25
CA ARG A 605 5.29 41.30 62.00
C ARG A 605 5.08 42.72 61.47
N LYS A 606 3.83 43.19 61.32
CA LYS A 606 3.56 44.60 61.06
C LYS A 606 3.65 45.38 62.37
N THR A 607 4.61 46.30 62.46
CA THR A 607 4.75 47.21 63.60
C THR A 607 4.46 48.64 63.18
N ILE A 608 3.60 49.32 63.92
CA ILE A 608 3.33 50.76 63.75
C ILE A 608 4.46 51.54 64.40
N ALA A 609 5.22 52.31 63.61
CA ALA A 609 6.29 53.17 64.10
C ALA A 609 5.93 54.65 63.89
N PRO A 610 6.30 55.55 64.82
CA PRO A 610 6.11 56.98 64.64
C PRO A 610 7.01 57.48 63.49
N ALA A 611 6.41 58.10 62.47
CA ALA A 611 7.14 58.65 61.32
C ALA A 611 7.36 60.15 61.47
N TYR A 612 8.59 60.60 61.21
CA TYR A 612 9.00 62.01 61.26
C TYR A 612 8.59 62.74 59.97
N ASP A 613 7.56 63.59 60.04
CA ASP A 613 6.93 64.26 58.87
C ASP A 613 7.65 65.55 58.42
N GLY A 614 8.95 65.69 58.73
CA GLY A 614 9.75 66.86 58.35
C GLY A 614 9.27 68.18 58.98
N PRO A 615 9.82 69.34 58.54
CA PRO A 615 9.56 70.63 59.18
C PRO A 615 8.28 71.34 58.71
N VAL A 616 7.43 70.71 57.87
CA VAL A 616 6.28 71.38 57.22
C VAL A 616 4.98 70.98 57.91
N ARG A 617 4.35 71.95 58.61
CA ARG A 617 3.09 71.76 59.36
C ARG A 617 1.91 71.49 58.41
N ARG A 618 1.20 70.38 58.59
CA ARG A 618 -0.11 70.14 57.95
C ARG A 618 -1.21 70.92 58.71
N ARG A 619 -2.12 71.58 57.98
CA ARG A 619 -3.17 72.50 58.48
C ARG A 619 -4.35 71.82 59.21
N GLU A 620 -4.16 70.64 59.78
CA GLU A 620 -5.19 69.91 60.52
C GLU A 620 -4.83 69.88 62.00
N GLY A 621 -5.33 70.84 62.77
CA GLY A 621 -5.05 70.98 64.20
C GLY A 621 -5.36 69.72 64.99
N GLY A 622 -4.35 69.12 65.61
CA GLY A 622 -4.51 67.97 66.50
C GLY A 622 -5.19 68.32 67.82
N GLU A 623 -5.59 67.30 68.58
CA GLU A 623 -6.40 67.47 69.81
C GLU A 623 -5.60 67.99 71.01
N ARG A 624 -4.26 67.93 70.96
CA ARG A 624 -3.39 68.27 72.08
C ARG A 624 -2.82 69.69 71.94
N ILE A 625 -2.98 70.51 72.98
CA ILE A 625 -2.41 71.86 73.06
C ILE A 625 -1.12 71.81 73.86
N GLU A 626 0.03 72.10 73.23
CA GLU A 626 1.32 72.16 73.93
C GLU A 626 1.52 73.48 74.69
N ASP A 627 1.08 74.60 74.12
CA ASP A 627 1.25 75.93 74.69
C ASP A 627 -0.07 76.71 74.67
N ILE A 628 -0.68 76.83 75.84
CA ILE A 628 -1.98 77.50 76.06
C ILE A 628 -1.91 78.99 75.73
N VAL A 629 -0.77 79.65 75.97
CA VAL A 629 -0.61 81.10 75.73
C VAL A 629 -0.56 81.36 74.24
N ARG A 630 0.26 80.60 73.50
CA ARG A 630 0.30 80.69 72.03
C ARG A 630 -1.02 80.29 71.39
N HIS A 631 -1.72 79.30 71.96
CA HIS A 631 -3.06 78.92 71.49
C HIS A 631 -4.02 80.11 71.53
N LYS A 632 -4.03 80.82 72.67
CA LYS A 632 -4.93 81.96 72.90
C LYS A 632 -4.59 83.16 72.03
N ILE A 633 -3.30 83.43 71.80
CA ILE A 633 -2.86 84.49 70.87
C ILE A 633 -3.31 84.17 69.44
N GLY A 634 -3.12 82.93 68.98
CA GLY A 634 -3.55 82.50 67.63
C GLY A 634 -5.07 82.59 67.44
N MET A 635 -5.87 82.14 68.42
CA MET A 635 -7.33 82.28 68.33
C MET A 635 -7.77 83.75 68.29
N LEU A 636 -7.11 84.64 69.06
CA LEU A 636 -7.43 86.07 69.07
C LEU A 636 -7.00 86.78 67.76
N ALA A 637 -5.98 86.26 67.07
CA ALA A 637 -5.55 86.73 65.76
C ALA A 637 -6.46 86.26 64.61
N GLY A 638 -7.46 85.42 64.89
CA GLY A 638 -8.38 84.87 63.89
C GLY A 638 -7.85 83.64 63.15
N ASP A 639 -6.75 83.04 63.61
CA ASP A 639 -6.24 81.80 63.03
C ASP A 639 -7.21 80.64 63.30
N THR A 640 -7.68 80.00 62.23
CA THR A 640 -8.55 78.82 62.31
C THR A 640 -7.83 77.57 62.85
N ASP A 641 -6.50 77.56 62.83
CA ASP A 641 -5.65 76.49 63.38
C ASP A 641 -4.40 77.05 64.11
N PRO A 642 -4.53 77.42 65.41
CA PRO A 642 -3.43 78.01 66.18
C PRO A 642 -2.23 77.08 66.30
N LEU A 643 -1.02 77.63 66.14
CA LEU A 643 0.29 76.95 66.13
C LEU A 643 0.57 75.97 67.29
N SER A 644 -0.18 76.05 68.38
CA SER A 644 0.01 75.23 69.57
C SER A 644 -0.59 73.82 69.49
N ARG A 645 -1.21 73.43 68.37
CA ARG A 645 -1.82 72.10 68.17
C ARG A 645 -0.95 71.24 67.25
N GLU A 646 -0.53 70.09 67.76
CA GLU A 646 0.19 69.04 66.99
C GLU A 646 -0.65 67.78 66.80
N LYS A 647 -0.53 67.14 65.62
CA LYS A 647 -1.10 65.82 65.30
C LYS A 647 0.08 64.87 65.07
N LEU A 648 0.22 63.84 65.93
CA LEU A 648 1.26 62.82 65.77
C LEU A 648 0.96 61.99 64.50
N SER A 649 1.86 61.98 63.53
CA SER A 649 1.78 61.10 62.36
C SER A 649 2.23 59.69 62.73
N GLN A 650 1.37 58.71 62.44
CA GLN A 650 1.73 57.30 62.44
C GLN A 650 1.73 56.83 60.97
N GLU A 651 2.84 56.25 60.51
CA GLU A 651 2.86 55.48 59.26
C GLU A 651 3.14 54.01 59.61
N GLU A 652 2.41 53.12 58.96
CA GLU A 652 2.72 51.70 58.95
C GLU A 652 4.02 51.48 58.18
N GLN A 653 5.13 51.25 58.89
CA GLN A 653 6.35 50.77 58.24
C GLN A 653 6.37 49.24 58.28
N GLN A 654 6.24 48.62 57.10
CA GLN A 654 6.61 47.21 56.93
C GLN A 654 8.11 47.06 57.16
N GLU A 655 8.49 46.21 58.11
CA GLU A 655 9.88 45.83 58.31
C GLU A 655 10.42 45.21 57.00
N LYS A 656 11.45 45.83 56.40
CA LYS A 656 12.15 45.24 55.25
C LYS A 656 12.99 44.07 55.74
N ILE A 657 12.41 42.87 55.73
CA ILE A 657 13.10 41.66 56.18
C ILE A 657 14.05 41.13 55.10
N ILE A 658 15.33 40.94 55.46
CA ILE A 658 16.15 39.86 54.89
C ILE A 658 15.84 38.62 55.72
N GLY A 659 15.09 37.69 55.16
CA GLY A 659 14.63 36.50 55.88
C GLY A 659 13.80 35.65 54.94
N GLY A 660 14.50 34.93 54.07
CA GLY A 660 13.90 33.81 53.35
C GLY A 660 13.46 32.72 54.32
N PHE A 661 12.51 31.89 53.88
CA PHE A 661 12.28 30.60 54.50
C PHE A 661 13.33 29.63 53.98
N ASP A 662 14.22 29.14 54.84
CA ASP A 662 15.07 27.99 54.53
C ASP A 662 14.24 26.72 54.74
N LEU A 663 13.68 26.19 53.65
CA LEU A 663 13.01 24.89 53.65
C LEU A 663 14.05 23.78 53.46
N TYR A 664 14.40 23.07 54.53
CA TYR A 664 15.25 21.87 54.46
C TYR A 664 14.38 20.62 54.29
N LEU A 665 14.23 20.17 53.04
CA LEU A 665 13.62 18.87 52.73
C LEU A 665 14.70 17.78 52.74
N ILE A 666 14.75 16.98 53.80
CA ILE A 666 15.62 15.80 53.88
C ILE A 666 14.82 14.60 53.35
N SER A 667 15.13 14.17 52.13
CA SER A 667 14.57 12.96 51.53
C SER A 667 15.61 11.85 51.52
N ASP A 668 15.25 10.66 52.02
CA ASP A 668 16.12 9.49 51.97
C ASP A 668 16.07 8.87 50.56
N LYS A 669 17.20 8.94 49.84
CA LYS A 669 17.36 8.34 48.50
C LYS A 669 18.10 7.01 48.52
N SER A 670 18.28 6.39 49.69
CA SER A 670 18.96 5.11 49.82
C SER A 670 18.21 3.98 49.07
N GLY A 671 18.95 2.97 48.61
CA GLY A 671 18.38 1.82 47.89
C GLY A 671 17.29 1.07 48.68
N SER A 672 17.31 1.16 50.01
CA SER A 672 16.27 0.63 50.91
C SER A 672 14.89 1.25 50.70
N MET A 673 14.83 2.48 50.17
CA MET A 673 13.57 3.20 49.91
C MET A 673 12.93 2.81 48.57
N GLN A 674 13.61 2.01 47.74
CA GLN A 674 13.02 1.45 46.50
C GLN A 674 12.12 0.23 46.75
N SER A 675 12.20 -0.38 47.94
CA SER A 675 11.39 -1.52 48.30
C SER A 675 9.91 -1.12 48.44
N PRO A 676 8.97 -1.90 47.87
CA PRO A 676 7.55 -1.64 48.03
C PRO A 676 7.06 -2.06 49.43
N ALA A 677 6.25 -1.22 50.06
CA ALA A 677 5.48 -1.53 51.26
C ALA A 677 4.00 -1.22 50.96
N LEU A 678 3.10 -2.17 51.25
CA LEU A 678 1.66 -2.03 50.94
C LEU A 678 1.35 -1.74 49.45
N GLY A 679 2.22 -2.16 48.53
CA GLY A 679 2.02 -2.01 47.08
C GLY A 679 2.53 -0.69 46.47
N GLU A 680 3.02 0.25 47.27
CA GLU A 680 3.69 1.49 46.81
C GLU A 680 5.15 1.54 47.27
N ARG A 681 6.01 2.28 46.57
CA ARG A 681 7.42 2.43 46.95
C ARG A 681 7.54 3.32 48.18
N LEU A 682 8.37 2.95 49.15
CA LEU A 682 8.53 3.67 50.42
C LEU A 682 8.88 5.17 50.24
N TRP A 683 9.65 5.53 49.22
CA TRP A 683 9.96 6.95 48.95
C TRP A 683 8.76 7.77 48.48
N GLN A 684 7.77 7.13 47.83
CA GLN A 684 6.51 7.80 47.45
C GLN A 684 5.63 8.04 48.68
N MET A 685 5.63 7.11 49.63
CA MET A 685 4.93 7.27 50.91
C MET A 685 5.56 8.38 51.76
N GLN A 686 6.89 8.46 51.80
CA GLN A 686 7.62 9.52 52.53
C GLN A 686 7.38 10.91 51.96
N ARG A 687 7.15 11.04 50.64
CA ARG A 687 6.81 12.33 50.03
C ARG A 687 5.42 12.85 50.40
N ARG A 688 4.49 11.96 50.78
CA ARG A 688 3.11 12.29 51.16
C ARG A 688 2.94 12.55 52.66
N ALA A 689 3.89 12.11 53.49
CA ALA A 689 3.92 12.28 54.95
C ALA A 689 4.72 13.53 55.32
#